data_AF-A0A3M1RA82-F1
#
_entry.id   AF-A0A3M1RA82-F1
#
_cell.length_a   1.000
_cell.length_b   1.000
_cell.length_c   1.000
_cell.angle_alpha   90.00
_cell.angle_beta   90.00
_cell.angle_gamma   90.00
#
_symmetry.space_group_name_H-M   'P 1'
#
loop_
_entity.id
_entity.type
_entity.pdbx_description
1 polymer ?
#
loop_
_entity_poly.entity_id
_entity_poly.type
_entity_poly.pdbx_seq_one_letter_code
_entity_poly.pdbx_strand_id
1 'polypeptide(L)'
;MVLAVFLWEAARSVWAPRPSAAAETATDASAHDHAGTADGNAEEENVTWTCSMHPQIRSPKPGKCPICAMDLIPVKATTGALRTVTISPEAAKLMHLETRPVERRFVTATIRMVGKVDYDETRLAYITAWISGRLDRLFADYTGVQVRPGDHLALIYSEELYAAQVELIQAIRQRQNQPPQGGLIQSIDMVAAAREKLRLLGLTPEQIAEIEKRMAPSDHVTIYSPIGGIVVEKLRQEGDRVRIGDRIYTVADLTHVWVKLDAYESDIEWLRYGQDVEFTTEAYPGEVFHGRIVFMDPVLDPTTRTIKVRVNVNNEDGRLKPEMFVRAVVHAKVAAGGKVLDASLAGKWMCPMHPEVVREAPAACDICGMPLVRPESLGYAAMELGEAPPPLVIPATAPLLTGTRAIVYVQDPDADVPTFEGREIVLGPRAGDYYLVRSGLEEGELVVTRGNFKLDSALQILAKPSMMTPEGGGVPSGEERVVSSELKGALRHLWMLRDRLRRALSDQDLDAYRQSFAEVSATLDTVKADSLVGESKVYWDEFAMLLANDVTEGTAVRDFREADRVLAAYASHLMRAGTYFGVVPEPPKPGETAVPTTSEFRSRMAVLWQAYSAVGEALAADDYQQAIARARELESTLQSIDATGLSDLAAEAWTKEKDDFAKLVSLMTKAQDITKLREAFSPVSDEMYRMVRRFGVE
;
A
#
# COMPACT_ATOMS: atom_id res chain seq x y z
N MET A 1 -45.55 -20.71 -1.12
CA MET A 1 -44.63 -20.36 -2.23
C MET A 1 -44.82 -18.94 -2.78
N VAL A 2 -46.04 -18.44 -3.03
CA VAL A 2 -46.25 -17.05 -3.50
C VAL A 2 -45.98 -16.00 -2.41
N LEU A 3 -46.23 -16.32 -1.13
CA LEU A 3 -45.93 -15.41 -0.01
C LEU A 3 -44.43 -15.19 0.25
N ALA A 4 -43.57 -16.16 -0.09
CA ALA A 4 -42.13 -16.08 0.17
C ALA A 4 -41.41 -15.15 -0.82
N VAL A 5 -41.94 -15.01 -2.04
CA VAL A 5 -41.44 -14.06 -3.05
C VAL A 5 -41.86 -12.63 -2.69
N PHE A 6 -43.10 -12.44 -2.22
CA PHE A 6 -43.59 -11.12 -1.76
C PHE A 6 -42.88 -10.59 -0.51
N LEU A 7 -42.51 -11.48 0.43
CA LEU A 7 -41.75 -11.08 1.62
C LEU A 7 -40.27 -10.80 1.33
N TRP A 8 -39.71 -11.39 0.27
CA TRP A 8 -38.35 -11.08 -0.19
C TRP A 8 -38.27 -9.68 -0.84
N GLU A 9 -39.31 -9.24 -1.56
CA GLU A 9 -39.45 -7.85 -2.02
C GLU A 9 -39.71 -6.86 -0.87
N ALA A 10 -40.49 -7.26 0.15
CA ALA A 10 -40.75 -6.43 1.32
C ALA A 10 -39.49 -6.19 2.18
N ALA A 11 -38.59 -7.17 2.31
CA ALA A 11 -37.31 -7.02 3.00
C ALA A 11 -36.39 -5.99 2.32
N ARG A 12 -36.53 -5.78 1.01
CA ARG A 12 -35.84 -4.72 0.25
C ARG A 12 -36.43 -3.32 0.50
N SER A 13 -37.69 -3.24 0.91
CA SER A 13 -38.43 -1.98 1.14
C SER A 13 -38.29 -1.40 2.55
N VAL A 14 -37.46 -2.00 3.41
CA VAL A 14 -37.21 -1.54 4.79
C VAL A 14 -36.42 -0.21 4.85
N TRP A 15 -35.94 0.30 3.72
CA TRP A 15 -35.19 1.55 3.61
C TRP A 15 -36.06 2.78 3.24
N ALA A 16 -37.22 2.90 3.88
CA ALA A 16 -38.04 4.12 3.82
C ALA A 16 -38.07 4.78 5.20
N PRO A 17 -37.58 6.03 5.38
CA PRO A 17 -37.71 6.72 6.65
C PRO A 17 -39.19 7.01 6.92
N ARG A 18 -39.68 6.65 8.12
CA ARG A 18 -41.01 7.04 8.61
C ARG A 18 -40.98 8.49 9.13
N PRO A 19 -42.10 9.23 9.00
CA PRO A 19 -42.16 10.64 9.35
C PRO A 19 -42.13 10.86 10.87
N SER A 20 -41.33 11.81 11.34
CA SER A 20 -41.35 12.30 12.72
C SER A 20 -42.56 13.22 12.95
N ALA A 21 -43.27 13.02 14.05
CA ALA A 21 -44.39 13.84 14.46
C ALA A 21 -43.95 15.19 15.07
N ALA A 22 -44.61 16.26 14.58
CA ALA A 22 -44.99 17.53 15.22
C ALA A 22 -43.97 18.35 16.04
N ALA A 23 -43.67 19.56 15.53
CA ALA A 23 -43.50 20.77 16.34
C ALA A 23 -43.99 22.02 15.56
N GLU A 24 -45.06 22.59 16.09
CA GLU A 24 -45.57 23.98 16.13
C GLU A 24 -45.13 25.05 15.11
N THR A 25 -46.17 25.60 14.48
CA THR A 25 -46.41 26.98 14.00
C THR A 25 -45.30 28.04 14.09
N ALA A 26 -44.93 28.59 12.93
CA ALA A 26 -44.69 30.02 12.76
C ALA A 26 -45.01 30.47 11.33
N THR A 27 -45.90 31.44 11.23
CA THR A 27 -46.27 32.22 10.04
C THR A 27 -45.09 33.07 9.56
N ASP A 28 -44.75 33.03 8.27
CA ASP A 28 -44.67 34.26 7.48
C ASP A 28 -44.69 33.98 5.97
N ALA A 29 -45.35 34.87 5.24
CA ALA A 29 -45.57 34.80 3.80
C ALA A 29 -44.56 35.68 3.06
N SER A 30 -44.03 35.20 1.94
CA SER A 30 -43.63 36.08 0.83
C SER A 30 -43.68 35.31 -0.48
N ALA A 31 -44.78 35.52 -1.21
CA ALA A 31 -44.98 35.08 -2.57
C ALA A 31 -44.17 35.98 -3.52
N HIS A 32 -43.37 35.38 -4.39
CA HIS A 32 -42.90 36.02 -5.61
C HIS A 32 -43.48 35.27 -6.80
N ASP A 33 -44.54 35.87 -7.34
CA ASP A 33 -45.16 35.53 -8.62
C ASP A 33 -44.18 35.78 -9.77
N HIS A 34 -43.97 34.76 -10.60
CA HIS A 34 -43.62 34.95 -11.99
C HIS A 34 -44.57 34.14 -12.87
N ALA A 35 -45.72 34.75 -13.16
CA ALA A 35 -46.58 34.37 -14.26
C ALA A 35 -45.99 34.90 -15.57
N GLY A 36 -45.59 34.00 -16.45
CA GLY A 36 -45.28 34.26 -17.86
C GLY A 36 -45.97 33.21 -18.70
N THR A 37 -47.08 33.58 -19.33
CA THR A 37 -47.86 32.77 -20.26
C THR A 37 -47.16 32.61 -21.61
N ALA A 38 -47.13 31.39 -22.14
CA ALA A 38 -47.00 31.14 -23.57
C ALA A 38 -47.72 29.81 -23.91
N ASP A 39 -48.88 29.94 -24.57
CA ASP A 39 -49.57 28.87 -25.28
C ASP A 39 -48.80 28.55 -26.58
N GLY A 40 -48.72 27.26 -26.93
CA GLY A 40 -48.29 26.83 -28.27
C GLY A 40 -47.78 25.38 -28.30
N ASN A 41 -48.59 24.49 -28.86
CA ASN A 41 -48.28 23.09 -29.19
C ASN A 41 -46.83 22.90 -29.71
N ALA A 42 -46.01 22.20 -28.94
CA ALA A 42 -44.81 21.51 -29.39
C ALA A 42 -44.82 20.13 -28.71
N GLU A 43 -44.46 19.11 -29.48
CA GLU A 43 -44.42 17.69 -29.13
C GLU A 43 -43.96 17.46 -27.68
N GLU A 44 -44.66 16.57 -26.95
CA GLU A 44 -44.31 16.15 -25.60
C GLU A 44 -42.88 15.57 -25.57
N GLU A 45 -41.88 16.43 -25.43
CA GLU A 45 -40.53 16.04 -25.05
C GLU A 45 -40.63 15.31 -23.70
N ASN A 46 -40.06 14.11 -23.60
CA ASN A 46 -39.94 13.32 -22.37
C ASN A 46 -39.07 14.08 -21.33
N VAL A 47 -39.60 15.15 -20.75
CA VAL A 47 -38.93 15.95 -19.71
C VAL A 47 -39.10 15.24 -18.38
N THR A 48 -38.01 14.70 -17.85
CA THR A 48 -37.98 14.10 -16.51
C THR A 48 -37.53 15.15 -15.50
N TRP A 49 -38.22 15.26 -14.38
CA TRP A 49 -37.93 16.20 -13.31
C TRP A 49 -37.09 15.54 -12.22
N THR A 50 -36.04 16.20 -11.73
CA THR A 50 -35.16 15.67 -10.67
C THR A 50 -34.82 16.71 -9.61
N CYS A 51 -34.30 16.27 -8.46
CA CYS A 51 -33.82 17.16 -7.40
C CYS A 51 -32.30 17.31 -7.48
N SER A 52 -31.80 18.55 -7.50
CA SER A 52 -30.36 18.86 -7.61
C SER A 52 -29.50 18.26 -6.48
N MET A 53 -30.10 18.06 -5.30
CA MET A 53 -29.44 17.47 -4.13
C MET A 53 -29.69 15.96 -3.98
N HIS A 54 -30.79 15.46 -4.55
CA HIS A 54 -31.18 14.05 -4.49
C HIS A 54 -31.47 13.50 -5.89
N PRO A 55 -30.43 13.27 -6.72
CA PRO A 55 -30.56 12.81 -8.11
C PRO A 55 -31.39 11.54 -8.32
N GLN A 56 -31.43 10.67 -7.30
CA GLN A 56 -32.24 9.44 -7.26
C GLN A 56 -33.75 9.72 -7.47
N ILE A 57 -34.21 10.91 -7.10
CA ILE A 57 -35.61 11.30 -7.21
C ILE A 57 -35.88 11.76 -8.64
N ARG A 58 -36.64 10.95 -9.38
CA ARG A 58 -37.11 11.26 -10.73
C ARG A 58 -38.63 11.24 -10.77
N SER A 59 -39.22 12.23 -11.43
CA SER A 59 -40.67 12.34 -11.59
C SER A 59 -40.99 12.74 -13.03
N PRO A 60 -42.03 12.15 -13.66
CA PRO A 60 -42.52 12.63 -14.96
C PRO A 60 -43.23 13.99 -14.87
N LYS A 61 -43.49 14.51 -13.66
CA LYS A 61 -44.19 15.77 -13.41
C LYS A 61 -43.40 16.69 -12.47
N PRO A 62 -43.56 18.02 -12.59
CA PRO A 62 -43.01 18.94 -11.60
C PRO A 62 -43.60 18.67 -10.21
N GLY A 63 -42.82 18.92 -9.17
CA GLY A 63 -43.21 18.64 -7.79
C GLY A 63 -42.10 19.00 -6.81
N LYS A 64 -42.26 18.61 -5.54
CA LYS A 64 -41.23 18.77 -4.50
C LYS A 64 -40.51 17.45 -4.24
N CYS A 65 -39.22 17.53 -3.95
CA CYS A 65 -38.43 16.39 -3.51
C CYS A 65 -38.98 15.85 -2.17
N PRO A 66 -39.26 14.54 -2.03
CA PRO A 66 -39.75 13.97 -0.78
C PRO A 66 -38.69 13.92 0.32
N ILE A 67 -37.41 14.12 -0.01
CA ILE A 67 -36.30 14.09 0.96
C ILE A 67 -36.00 15.49 1.50
N CYS A 68 -35.83 16.50 0.63
CA CYS A 68 -35.43 17.85 1.04
C CYS A 68 -36.47 18.95 0.78
N ALA A 69 -37.65 18.61 0.26
CA ALA A 69 -38.76 19.53 0.00
C ALA A 69 -38.46 20.71 -0.95
N MET A 70 -37.33 20.71 -1.66
CA MET A 70 -37.03 21.66 -2.74
C MET A 70 -37.78 21.29 -4.03
N ASP A 71 -38.06 22.28 -4.86
CA ASP A 71 -38.73 22.08 -6.15
C ASP A 71 -37.84 21.26 -7.10
N LEU A 72 -38.46 20.32 -7.81
CA LEU A 72 -37.78 19.53 -8.84
C LEU A 72 -37.47 20.43 -10.04
N ILE A 73 -36.31 20.22 -10.65
CA ILE A 73 -35.85 20.91 -11.85
C ILE A 73 -36.04 20.02 -13.08
N PRO A 74 -36.41 20.59 -14.24
CA PRO A 74 -36.59 19.81 -15.46
C PRO A 74 -35.24 19.41 -16.05
N VAL A 75 -35.09 18.14 -16.41
CA VAL A 75 -33.91 17.62 -17.10
C VAL A 75 -34.34 17.16 -18.48
N LYS A 76 -33.70 17.74 -19.51
CA LYS A 76 -33.86 17.27 -20.89
C LYS A 76 -33.02 16.02 -21.10
N ALA A 77 -33.61 15.00 -21.74
CA ALA A 77 -32.86 13.84 -22.20
C ALA A 77 -31.79 14.31 -23.20
N THR A 78 -30.52 14.23 -22.81
CA THR A 78 -29.40 14.55 -23.71
C THR A 78 -28.96 13.25 -24.37
N THR A 79 -28.90 13.23 -25.70
CA THR A 79 -28.29 12.14 -26.48
C THR A 79 -26.77 12.16 -26.29
N GLY A 80 -26.18 11.09 -25.76
CA GLY A 80 -24.73 10.96 -25.53
C GLY A 80 -24.41 9.90 -24.47
N ALA A 81 -23.12 9.68 -24.18
CA ALA A 81 -22.70 8.75 -23.13
C ALA A 81 -23.19 9.22 -21.74
N LEU A 82 -23.32 8.30 -20.78
CA LEU A 82 -23.92 8.55 -19.45
C LEU A 82 -23.31 9.76 -18.72
N ARG A 83 -21.98 9.92 -18.82
CA ARG A 83 -21.19 10.99 -18.17
C ARG A 83 -20.86 12.15 -19.12
N THR A 84 -21.67 12.37 -20.15
CA THR A 84 -21.43 13.46 -21.10
C THR A 84 -22.13 14.74 -20.67
N VAL A 85 -21.41 15.86 -20.71
CA VAL A 85 -21.94 17.21 -20.51
C VAL A 85 -21.59 18.10 -21.71
N THR A 86 -22.60 18.75 -22.27
CA THR A 86 -22.45 19.72 -23.36
C THR A 86 -22.69 21.12 -22.81
N ILE A 87 -21.78 22.05 -23.09
CA ILE A 87 -21.80 23.41 -22.53
C ILE A 87 -21.60 24.42 -23.67
N SER A 88 -22.24 25.60 -23.57
CA SER A 88 -22.03 26.65 -24.56
C SER A 88 -20.58 27.19 -24.53
N PRO A 89 -20.05 27.68 -25.67
CA PRO A 89 -18.70 28.27 -25.72
C PRO A 89 -18.48 29.41 -24.72
N GLU A 90 -19.51 30.21 -24.44
CA GLU A 90 -19.47 31.31 -23.48
C GLU A 90 -19.35 30.78 -22.05
N ALA A 91 -20.16 29.77 -21.71
CA ALA A 91 -20.11 29.13 -20.41
C ALA A 91 -18.77 28.41 -20.18
N ALA A 92 -18.20 27.75 -21.20
CA ALA A 92 -16.86 27.17 -21.14
C ALA A 92 -15.78 28.23 -20.82
N LYS A 93 -15.87 29.42 -21.44
CA LYS A 93 -14.96 30.55 -21.17
C LYS A 93 -15.14 31.12 -19.76
N LEU A 94 -16.38 31.29 -19.29
CA LEU A 94 -16.69 31.74 -17.92
C LEU A 94 -16.26 30.72 -16.86
N MET A 95 -16.29 29.44 -17.20
CA MET A 95 -15.80 28.37 -16.34
C MET A 95 -14.26 28.33 -16.27
N HIS A 96 -13.57 29.02 -17.19
CA HIS A 96 -12.11 28.96 -17.38
C HIS A 96 -11.63 27.53 -17.62
N LEU A 97 -12.31 26.82 -18.53
CA LEU A 97 -11.92 25.47 -18.91
C LEU A 97 -10.60 25.51 -19.68
N GLU A 98 -9.63 24.71 -19.23
CA GLU A 98 -8.34 24.51 -19.91
C GLU A 98 -8.12 23.02 -20.11
N THR A 99 -7.76 22.62 -21.33
CA THR A 99 -7.45 21.22 -21.68
C THR A 99 -5.97 21.04 -22.03
N ARG A 100 -5.46 19.83 -21.81
CA ARG A 100 -4.11 19.41 -22.19
C ARG A 100 -4.21 18.03 -22.87
N PRO A 101 -3.38 17.75 -23.89
CA PRO A 101 -3.33 16.42 -24.47
C PRO A 101 -2.74 15.42 -23.46
N VAL A 102 -3.25 14.19 -23.51
CA VAL A 102 -2.64 13.03 -22.88
C VAL A 102 -1.43 12.64 -23.71
N GLU A 103 -0.24 12.58 -23.09
CA GLU A 103 1.01 12.34 -23.78
C GLU A 103 1.71 11.11 -23.20
N ARG A 104 2.48 10.39 -24.02
CA ARG A 104 3.44 9.41 -23.52
C ARG A 104 4.77 10.10 -23.23
N ARG A 105 5.15 10.17 -21.97
CA ARG A 105 6.39 10.83 -21.56
C ARG A 105 7.04 10.20 -20.33
N PHE A 106 8.36 10.07 -20.37
CA PHE A 106 9.13 9.78 -19.16
C PHE A 106 9.08 10.99 -18.20
N VAL A 107 8.45 10.77 -17.05
CA VAL A 107 8.32 11.77 -15.99
C VAL A 107 9.36 11.50 -14.91
N THR A 108 9.83 12.57 -14.27
CA THR A 108 10.80 12.50 -13.17
C THR A 108 10.09 12.87 -11.88
N ALA A 109 9.99 11.92 -10.96
CA ALA A 109 9.59 12.20 -9.60
C ALA A 109 10.76 12.87 -8.87
N THR A 110 10.51 14.02 -8.25
CA THR A 110 11.51 14.75 -7.46
C THR A 110 11.20 14.57 -5.99
N ILE A 111 11.98 13.74 -5.31
CA ILE A 111 11.79 13.40 -3.91
C ILE A 111 12.70 14.32 -3.10
N ARG A 112 12.12 15.08 -2.19
CA ARG A 112 12.87 15.98 -1.31
C ARG A 112 12.95 15.34 0.07
N MET A 113 14.18 15.13 0.52
CA MET A 113 14.46 14.56 1.83
C MET A 113 15.28 15.55 2.65
N VAL A 114 15.16 15.43 3.96
CA VAL A 114 16.00 16.16 4.91
C VAL A 114 16.72 15.15 5.79
N GLY A 115 17.84 15.54 6.36
CA GLY A 115 18.60 14.63 7.19
C GLY A 115 19.83 15.28 7.77
N LYS A 116 20.78 14.44 8.16
CA LYS A 116 22.06 14.88 8.68
C LYS A 116 23.22 14.01 8.23
N VAL A 117 24.41 14.59 8.22
CA VAL A 117 25.67 13.86 8.12
C VAL A 117 25.89 13.08 9.43
N ASP A 118 26.31 11.84 9.33
CA ASP A 118 26.61 10.94 10.43
C ASP A 118 27.92 10.18 10.16
N TYR A 119 28.47 9.57 11.19
CA TYR A 119 29.67 8.75 11.10
C TYR A 119 29.40 7.50 10.27
N ASP A 120 30.41 7.07 9.51
CA ASP A 120 30.46 5.71 8.99
C ASP A 120 30.78 4.76 10.16
N GLU A 121 29.77 4.03 10.62
CA GLU A 121 29.89 3.12 11.77
C GLU A 121 30.89 2.00 11.52
N THR A 122 31.18 1.65 10.24
CA THR A 122 32.18 0.64 9.88
C THR A 122 33.62 1.14 10.05
N ARG A 123 33.79 2.46 10.18
CA ARG A 123 35.07 3.16 10.34
C ARG A 123 35.26 3.78 11.71
N LEU A 124 34.46 3.37 12.70
CA LEU A 124 34.63 3.72 14.11
C LEU A 124 35.53 2.70 14.81
N ALA A 125 36.55 3.20 15.51
CA ALA A 125 37.32 2.40 16.47
C ALA A 125 37.04 2.85 17.90
N TYR A 126 36.66 1.89 18.73
CA TYR A 126 36.50 2.09 20.17
C TYR A 126 37.80 1.71 20.88
N ILE A 127 38.44 2.71 21.50
CA ILE A 127 39.68 2.49 22.25
C ILE A 127 39.31 2.13 23.67
N THR A 128 39.49 0.86 24.03
CA THR A 128 39.16 0.32 25.36
C THR A 128 40.42 0.09 26.19
N ALA A 129 40.27 0.10 27.51
CA ALA A 129 41.32 -0.32 28.41
C ALA A 129 41.48 -1.84 28.37
N TRP A 130 42.69 -2.33 28.10
CA TRP A 130 43.00 -3.78 28.08
C TRP A 130 43.52 -4.27 29.43
N ILE A 131 43.90 -3.33 30.30
CA ILE A 131 44.36 -3.55 31.66
C ILE A 131 43.60 -2.64 32.62
N SER A 132 43.38 -3.11 33.84
CA SER A 132 42.85 -2.26 34.90
C SER A 132 43.95 -1.35 35.45
N GLY A 133 43.63 -0.08 35.66
CA GLY A 133 44.62 0.90 36.08
C GLY A 133 44.06 2.31 36.25
N ARG A 134 44.93 3.26 36.60
CA ARG A 134 44.60 4.69 36.66
C ARG A 134 45.18 5.39 35.42
N LEU A 135 44.38 6.24 34.78
CA LEU A 135 44.84 7.07 33.66
C LEU A 135 45.66 8.22 34.23
N ASP A 136 46.98 8.15 34.14
CA ASP A 136 47.86 9.17 34.72
C ASP A 136 48.11 10.34 33.75
N ARG A 137 48.05 10.08 32.43
CA ARG A 137 48.15 11.11 31.41
C ARG A 137 47.35 10.75 30.16
N LEU A 138 46.69 11.73 29.56
CA LEU A 138 46.01 11.62 28.28
C LEU A 138 46.76 12.50 27.26
N PHE A 139 47.32 11.88 26.22
CA PHE A 139 48.00 12.60 25.15
C PHE A 139 47.01 13.25 24.17
N ALA A 140 45.85 12.60 23.97
CA ALA A 140 44.69 13.20 23.31
C ALA A 140 43.74 13.77 24.38
N ASP A 141 43.93 15.03 24.72
CA ASP A 141 43.30 15.72 25.85
C ASP A 141 41.94 16.35 25.52
N TYR A 142 41.61 16.57 24.24
CA TYR A 142 40.30 17.06 23.79
C TYR A 142 39.76 16.30 22.56
N THR A 143 38.46 16.44 22.29
CA THR A 143 37.83 15.89 21.08
C THR A 143 38.16 16.75 19.86
N GLY A 144 38.33 16.14 18.69
CA GLY A 144 38.78 16.80 17.46
C GLY A 144 40.28 16.64 17.16
N VAL A 145 41.05 16.04 18.08
CA VAL A 145 42.46 15.71 17.84
C VAL A 145 42.56 14.66 16.74
N GLN A 146 43.40 14.94 15.73
CA GLN A 146 43.73 13.99 14.68
C GLN A 146 44.85 13.05 15.16
N VAL A 147 44.65 11.75 14.98
CA VAL A 147 45.57 10.68 15.38
C VAL A 147 45.90 9.80 14.19
N ARG A 148 47.12 9.28 14.16
CA ARG A 148 47.59 8.29 13.19
C ARG A 148 47.69 6.91 13.86
N PRO A 149 47.68 5.82 13.08
CA PRO A 149 47.98 4.51 13.61
C PRO A 149 49.34 4.52 14.33
N GLY A 150 49.37 4.06 15.58
CA GLY A 150 50.57 4.03 16.42
C GLY A 150 50.84 5.30 17.24
N ASP A 151 50.00 6.33 17.16
CA ASP A 151 50.15 7.50 18.03
C ASP A 151 49.82 7.18 19.50
N HIS A 152 50.49 7.85 20.43
CA HIS A 152 50.25 7.72 21.86
C HIS A 152 48.89 8.37 22.22
N LEU A 153 48.00 7.62 22.88
CA LEU A 153 46.68 8.11 23.30
C LEU A 153 46.60 8.38 24.80
N ALA A 154 46.97 7.40 25.63
CA ALA A 154 46.90 7.49 27.08
C ALA A 154 48.03 6.72 27.75
N LEU A 155 48.43 7.18 28.93
CA LEU A 155 49.37 6.52 29.82
C LEU A 155 48.61 5.98 31.04
N ILE A 156 48.64 4.67 31.23
CA ILE A 156 47.96 3.98 32.33
C ILE A 156 48.98 3.47 33.34
N TYR A 157 48.78 3.82 34.61
CA TYR A 157 49.40 3.18 35.75
C TYR A 157 48.66 1.88 36.09
N SER A 158 49.35 0.73 36.10
CA SER A 158 48.74 -0.58 36.41
C SER A 158 49.61 -1.44 37.32
N GLU A 159 49.10 -1.70 38.52
CA GLU A 159 49.71 -2.58 39.52
C GLU A 159 49.79 -4.04 39.04
N GLU A 160 48.71 -4.51 38.39
CA GLU A 160 48.62 -5.87 37.84
C GLU A 160 49.67 -6.10 36.77
N LEU A 161 49.85 -5.11 35.89
CA LEU A 161 50.85 -5.20 34.85
C LEU A 161 52.27 -5.18 35.43
N TYR A 162 52.54 -4.33 36.41
CA TYR A 162 53.83 -4.30 37.09
C TYR A 162 54.18 -5.69 37.66
N ALA A 163 53.23 -6.33 38.34
CA ALA A 163 53.41 -7.67 38.88
C ALA A 163 53.68 -8.71 37.77
N ALA A 164 52.95 -8.66 36.66
CA ALA A 164 53.14 -9.55 35.52
C ALA A 164 54.52 -9.36 34.84
N GLN A 165 55.02 -8.12 34.77
CA GLN A 165 56.37 -7.85 34.25
C GLN A 165 57.46 -8.40 35.17
N VAL A 166 57.30 -8.25 36.49
CA VAL A 166 58.24 -8.83 37.47
C VAL A 166 58.30 -10.35 37.30
N GLU A 167 57.16 -11.01 37.12
CA GLU A 167 57.08 -12.45 36.88
C GLU A 167 57.87 -12.88 35.63
N LEU A 168 57.70 -12.19 34.50
CA LEU A 168 58.47 -12.46 33.27
C LEU A 168 59.98 -12.28 33.50
N ILE A 169 60.39 -11.18 34.13
CA ILE A 169 61.81 -10.87 34.37
C ILE A 169 62.44 -11.93 35.29
N GLN A 170 61.73 -12.39 36.32
CA GLN A 170 62.21 -13.47 37.20
C GLN A 170 62.33 -14.80 36.46
N ALA A 171 61.35 -15.16 35.63
CA ALA A 171 61.42 -16.36 34.80
C ALA A 171 62.63 -16.34 33.85
N ILE A 172 62.94 -15.19 33.23
CA ILE A 172 64.12 -15.01 32.38
C ILE A 172 65.41 -15.19 33.18
N ARG A 173 65.51 -14.55 34.36
CA ARG A 173 66.69 -14.67 35.25
C ARG A 173 66.89 -16.10 35.73
N GLN A 174 65.81 -16.80 36.08
CA GLN A 174 65.88 -18.20 36.50
C GLN A 174 66.41 -19.08 35.37
N ARG A 175 65.91 -18.91 34.14
CA ARG A 175 66.38 -19.65 32.96
C ARG A 175 67.85 -19.37 32.63
N GLN A 176 68.31 -18.13 32.83
CA GLN A 176 69.73 -17.76 32.64
C GLN A 176 70.65 -18.37 33.70
N ASN A 177 70.16 -18.53 34.93
CA ASN A 177 70.94 -19.03 36.07
C ASN A 177 70.88 -20.56 36.25
N GLN A 178 70.08 -21.28 35.44
CA GLN A 178 69.92 -22.73 35.54
C GLN A 178 70.86 -23.44 34.54
N PRO A 179 71.79 -24.32 34.98
CA PRO A 179 72.61 -25.11 34.06
C PRO A 179 71.73 -26.12 33.30
N PRO A 180 72.08 -26.48 32.05
CA PRO A 180 71.31 -27.44 31.25
C PRO A 180 71.45 -28.84 31.84
N GLN A 181 70.58 -29.21 32.77
CA GLN A 181 70.49 -30.58 33.26
C GLN A 181 69.39 -31.32 32.50
N GLY A 182 69.80 -32.33 31.73
CA GLY A 182 68.91 -33.23 31.01
C GLY A 182 68.06 -34.04 31.98
N GLY A 183 66.77 -33.74 32.03
CA GLY A 183 65.76 -34.47 32.79
C GLY A 183 64.47 -34.54 31.99
N LEU A 184 63.89 -35.73 31.92
CA LEU A 184 62.78 -36.19 31.06
C LEU A 184 61.39 -35.60 31.44
N ILE A 185 61.34 -34.39 31.99
CA ILE A 185 60.11 -33.67 32.32
C ILE A 185 60.04 -32.45 31.40
N GLN A 186 58.98 -32.36 30.57
CA GLN A 186 58.64 -31.11 29.88
C GLN A 186 58.35 -30.05 30.96
N SER A 187 59.38 -29.31 31.35
CA SER A 187 59.21 -28.14 32.19
C SER A 187 58.36 -27.16 31.38
N ILE A 188 57.22 -26.75 31.95
CA ILE A 188 56.44 -25.64 31.40
C ILE A 188 57.42 -24.50 31.20
N ASP A 189 57.55 -24.01 29.96
CA ASP A 189 58.42 -22.87 29.67
C ASP A 189 57.83 -21.64 30.36
N MET A 190 58.31 -21.36 31.56
CA MET A 190 57.82 -20.27 32.42
C MET A 190 57.98 -18.91 31.74
N VAL A 191 58.99 -18.77 30.87
CA VAL A 191 59.18 -17.55 30.08
C VAL A 191 58.08 -17.45 29.03
N ALA A 192 57.77 -18.55 28.33
CA ALA A 192 56.66 -18.57 27.37
C ALA A 192 55.30 -18.31 28.06
N ALA A 193 55.05 -18.89 29.23
CA ALA A 193 53.82 -18.66 29.99
C ALA A 193 53.68 -17.20 30.45
N ALA A 194 54.76 -16.59 30.94
CA ALA A 194 54.75 -15.19 31.37
C ALA A 194 54.60 -14.22 30.18
N ARG A 195 55.20 -14.54 29.02
CA ARG A 195 54.97 -13.79 27.76
C ARG A 195 53.52 -13.86 27.33
N GLU A 196 52.94 -15.05 27.35
CA GLU A 196 51.55 -15.26 26.96
C GLU A 196 50.60 -14.50 27.89
N LYS A 197 50.87 -14.48 29.20
CA LYS A 197 50.12 -13.67 30.17
C LYS A 197 50.15 -12.18 29.83
N LEU A 198 51.31 -11.61 29.52
CA LEU A 198 51.42 -10.19 29.12
C LEU A 198 50.71 -9.91 27.79
N ARG A 199 50.76 -10.84 26.83
CA ARG A 199 50.03 -10.75 25.56
C ARG A 199 48.51 -10.77 25.78
N LEU A 200 48.03 -11.61 26.70
CA LEU A 200 46.61 -11.67 27.08
C LEU A 200 46.14 -10.41 27.82
N LEU A 201 47.04 -9.75 28.55
CA LEU A 201 46.82 -8.41 29.12
C LEU A 201 46.91 -7.30 28.04
N GLY A 202 47.11 -7.65 26.78
CA GLY A 202 47.04 -6.73 25.64
C GLY A 202 48.36 -6.05 25.27
N LEU A 203 49.50 -6.43 25.84
CA LEU A 203 50.77 -5.84 25.39
C LEU A 203 51.14 -6.35 24.00
N THR A 204 51.64 -5.46 23.13
CA THR A 204 52.12 -5.85 21.81
C THR A 204 53.44 -6.64 21.91
N PRO A 205 53.77 -7.49 20.93
CA PRO A 205 55.05 -8.20 20.90
C PRO A 205 56.26 -7.28 21.05
N GLU A 206 56.19 -6.07 20.50
CA GLU A 206 57.22 -5.05 20.58
C GLU A 206 57.38 -4.52 22.01
N GLN A 207 56.27 -4.25 22.71
CA GLN A 207 56.28 -3.83 24.11
C GLN A 207 56.86 -4.92 25.03
N ILE A 208 56.53 -6.20 24.78
CA ILE A 208 57.08 -7.34 25.52
C ILE A 208 58.60 -7.44 25.28
N ALA A 209 59.04 -7.37 24.03
CA ALA A 209 60.46 -7.39 23.68
C ALA A 209 61.24 -6.22 24.32
N GLU A 210 60.63 -5.05 24.43
CA GLU A 210 61.21 -3.89 25.11
C GLU A 210 61.37 -4.14 26.62
N ILE A 211 60.38 -4.76 27.28
CA ILE A 211 60.48 -5.16 28.69
C ILE A 211 61.62 -6.17 28.89
N GLU A 212 61.75 -7.16 28.00
CA GLU A 212 62.83 -8.15 28.04
C GLU A 212 64.21 -7.52 27.85
N LYS A 213 64.33 -6.57 26.93
CA LYS A 213 65.59 -5.85 26.70
C LYS A 213 65.95 -4.96 27.89
N ARG A 214 64.95 -4.30 28.48
CA ARG A 214 65.12 -3.38 29.61
C ARG A 214 65.45 -4.10 30.92
N MET A 215 65.00 -5.35 31.08
CA MET A 215 65.22 -6.18 32.29
C MET A 215 64.81 -5.51 33.61
N ALA A 216 63.91 -4.53 33.54
CA ALA A 216 63.32 -3.82 34.67
C ALA A 216 61.82 -3.65 34.43
N PRO A 217 60.96 -3.82 35.45
CA PRO A 217 59.52 -3.59 35.30
C PRO A 217 59.22 -2.09 35.16
N SER A 218 58.09 -1.75 34.53
CA SER A 218 57.50 -0.40 34.55
C SER A 218 56.07 -0.51 35.05
N ASP A 219 55.69 0.46 35.86
CA ASP A 219 54.34 0.63 36.40
C ASP A 219 53.40 1.38 35.45
N HIS A 220 53.91 1.92 34.34
CA HIS A 220 53.14 2.64 33.32
C HIS A 220 53.18 1.93 31.97
N VAL A 221 52.05 1.94 31.26
CA VAL A 221 51.97 1.51 29.86
C VAL A 221 51.22 2.53 29.01
N THR A 222 51.72 2.73 27.80
CA THR A 222 51.09 3.60 26.82
C THR A 222 50.12 2.81 25.95
N ILE A 223 48.89 3.32 25.84
CA ILE A 223 47.90 2.86 24.88
C ILE A 223 48.12 3.62 23.57
N TYR A 224 48.12 2.88 22.46
CA TYR A 224 48.33 3.39 21.11
C TYR A 224 47.02 3.38 20.30
N SER A 225 46.94 4.23 19.28
CA SER A 225 45.82 4.20 18.34
C SER A 225 45.97 3.05 17.32
N PRO A 226 44.99 2.15 17.18
CA PRO A 226 45.02 1.08 16.17
C PRO A 226 44.70 1.58 14.76
N ILE A 227 43.97 2.70 14.65
CA ILE A 227 43.57 3.32 13.37
C ILE A 227 43.97 4.79 13.33
N GLY A 228 43.98 5.36 12.13
CA GLY A 228 44.05 6.81 11.94
C GLY A 228 42.65 7.41 11.90
N GLY A 229 42.50 8.64 12.38
CA GLY A 229 41.22 9.33 12.38
C GLY A 229 41.20 10.52 13.32
N ILE A 230 40.01 10.94 13.73
CA ILE A 230 39.77 12.04 14.66
C ILE A 230 39.12 11.50 15.92
N VAL A 231 39.57 11.96 17.09
CA VAL A 231 38.94 11.62 18.38
C VAL A 231 37.58 12.31 18.47
N VAL A 232 36.50 11.56 18.29
CA VAL A 232 35.13 12.09 18.30
C VAL A 232 34.54 12.14 19.71
N GLU A 233 34.95 11.21 20.57
CA GLU A 233 34.53 11.16 21.96
C GLU A 233 35.68 10.84 22.90
N LYS A 234 35.64 11.48 24.08
CA LYS A 234 36.50 11.22 25.22
C LYS A 234 35.63 10.95 26.44
N LEU A 235 35.59 9.70 26.90
CA LEU A 235 34.70 9.24 27.98
C LEU A 235 35.37 9.18 29.36
N ARG A 236 36.68 9.42 29.43
CA ARG A 236 37.48 9.37 30.65
C ARG A 236 38.40 10.59 30.75
N GLN A 237 38.77 10.94 31.97
CA GLN A 237 39.67 12.04 32.28
C GLN A 237 40.95 11.53 32.94
N GLU A 238 41.98 12.37 32.95
CA GLU A 238 43.18 12.11 33.74
C GLU A 238 42.81 11.99 35.22
N GLY A 239 43.37 10.98 35.89
CA GLY A 239 43.05 10.58 37.26
C GLY A 239 41.99 9.48 37.39
N ASP A 240 41.20 9.21 36.34
CA ASP A 240 40.17 8.17 36.39
C ASP A 240 40.77 6.77 36.50
N ARG A 241 40.09 5.89 37.26
CA ARG A 241 40.40 4.46 37.30
C ARG A 241 39.54 3.73 36.28
N VAL A 242 40.17 2.99 35.38
CA VAL A 242 39.52 2.20 34.33
C VAL A 242 39.70 0.71 34.58
N ARG A 243 38.69 -0.07 34.19
CA ARG A 243 38.71 -1.53 34.19
C ARG A 243 38.85 -2.05 32.78
N ILE A 244 39.23 -3.32 32.65
CA ILE A 244 39.27 -4.01 31.36
C ILE A 244 37.92 -3.89 30.66
N GLY A 245 37.93 -3.43 29.41
CA GLY A 245 36.75 -3.21 28.58
C GLY A 245 36.15 -1.80 28.67
N ASP A 246 36.56 -0.98 29.64
CA ASP A 246 36.07 0.42 29.71
C ASP A 246 36.56 1.20 28.48
N ARG A 247 35.64 1.88 27.80
CA ARG A 247 35.93 2.74 26.65
C ARG A 247 36.54 4.06 27.12
N ILE A 248 37.71 4.39 26.59
CA ILE A 248 38.46 5.62 26.87
C ILE A 248 38.17 6.66 25.79
N TYR A 249 38.36 6.27 24.52
CA TYR A 249 38.17 7.14 23.35
C TYR A 249 37.31 6.48 22.28
N THR A 250 36.81 7.31 21.38
CA THR A 250 36.30 6.87 20.08
C THR A 250 36.99 7.64 19.00
N VAL A 251 37.58 6.92 18.06
CA VAL A 251 38.28 7.48 16.91
C VAL A 251 37.46 7.14 15.67
N ALA A 252 37.17 8.16 14.87
CA ALA A 252 36.44 8.01 13.61
C ALA A 252 37.33 8.43 12.44
N ASP A 253 37.38 7.61 11.39
CA ASP A 253 37.88 8.05 10.09
C ASP A 253 36.75 8.81 9.35
N LEU A 254 36.93 10.11 9.15
CA LEU A 254 35.94 11.00 8.52
C LEU A 254 36.14 11.18 7.01
N THR A 255 37.07 10.45 6.39
CA THR A 255 37.26 10.49 4.92
C THR A 255 36.04 10.00 4.16
N HIS A 256 35.21 9.18 4.79
CA HIS A 256 33.91 8.74 4.28
C HIS A 256 32.88 8.99 5.36
N VAL A 257 31.74 9.57 4.99
CA VAL A 257 30.65 9.86 5.91
C VAL A 257 29.34 9.34 5.35
N TRP A 258 28.41 9.04 6.24
CA TRP A 258 27.06 8.70 5.84
C TRP A 258 26.19 9.93 5.92
N VAL A 259 25.27 10.07 4.98
CA VAL A 259 24.19 11.03 5.08
C VAL A 259 22.92 10.24 5.36
N LYS A 260 22.37 10.40 6.56
CA LYS A 260 21.12 9.76 7.00
C LYS A 260 19.96 10.70 6.70
N LEU A 261 19.17 10.33 5.71
CA LEU A 261 18.01 11.05 5.20
C LEU A 261 16.71 10.43 5.69
N ASP A 262 15.68 11.25 5.84
CA ASP A 262 14.32 10.85 6.15
C ASP A 262 13.48 10.88 4.88
N ALA A 263 12.96 9.72 4.48
CA ALA A 263 12.01 9.58 3.38
C ALA A 263 10.61 9.25 3.91
N TYR A 264 9.59 9.95 3.43
CA TYR A 264 8.20 9.66 3.80
C TYR A 264 7.72 8.34 3.19
N GLU A 265 6.76 7.69 3.84
CA GLU A 265 6.13 6.45 3.36
C GLU A 265 5.64 6.53 1.91
N SER A 266 5.06 7.68 1.51
CA SER A 266 4.59 7.92 0.13
C SER A 266 5.69 7.94 -0.92
N ASP A 267 6.92 8.24 -0.52
CA ASP A 267 8.05 8.45 -1.44
C ASP A 267 8.87 7.16 -1.65
N ILE A 268 8.66 6.14 -0.82
CA ILE A 268 9.35 4.84 -0.88
C ILE A 268 9.21 4.18 -2.25
N GLU A 269 8.06 4.37 -2.92
CA GLU A 269 7.83 3.80 -4.26
C GLU A 269 8.87 4.27 -5.28
N TRP A 270 9.47 5.45 -5.08
CA TRP A 270 10.45 6.08 -5.97
C TRP A 270 11.91 5.90 -5.57
N LEU A 271 12.16 5.34 -4.39
CA LEU A 271 13.51 5.18 -3.83
C LEU A 271 14.01 3.75 -4.02
N ARG A 272 15.23 3.61 -4.55
CA ARG A 272 15.90 2.33 -4.80
C ARG A 272 17.40 2.42 -4.47
N TYR A 273 17.98 1.27 -4.15
CA TYR A 273 19.40 1.12 -3.83
C TYR A 273 20.31 1.49 -5.00
N GLY A 274 21.25 2.42 -4.83
CA GLY A 274 22.22 2.82 -5.86
C GLY A 274 21.86 4.10 -6.62
N GLN A 275 20.66 4.65 -6.43
CA GLN A 275 20.27 5.95 -6.99
C GLN A 275 21.22 7.05 -6.53
N ASP A 276 21.49 7.99 -7.44
CA ASP A 276 22.22 9.22 -7.15
C ASP A 276 21.35 10.17 -6.32
N VAL A 277 21.95 10.76 -5.30
CA VAL A 277 21.33 11.72 -4.39
C VAL A 277 22.14 12.99 -4.44
N GLU A 278 21.49 14.08 -4.86
CA GLU A 278 22.04 15.42 -4.79
C GLU A 278 21.68 16.01 -3.42
N PHE A 279 22.64 16.55 -2.70
CA PHE A 279 22.33 17.22 -1.44
C PHE A 279 23.16 18.48 -1.24
N THR A 280 22.58 19.39 -0.47
CA THR A 280 23.16 20.68 -0.11
C THR A 280 23.19 20.81 1.40
N THR A 281 24.13 21.59 1.91
CA THR A 281 24.26 21.88 3.34
C THR A 281 24.22 23.38 3.56
N GLU A 282 23.72 23.80 4.72
CA GLU A 282 23.68 25.24 5.05
C GLU A 282 25.08 25.83 5.28
N ALA A 283 26.05 24.96 5.60
CA ALA A 283 27.45 25.35 5.80
C ALA A 283 28.15 25.77 4.50
N TYR A 284 27.71 25.24 3.35
CA TYR A 284 28.27 25.57 2.03
C TYR A 284 27.15 25.91 1.02
N PRO A 285 26.54 27.11 1.13
CA PRO A 285 25.45 27.50 0.25
C PRO A 285 25.87 27.53 -1.22
N GLY A 286 25.05 26.91 -2.09
CA GLY A 286 25.25 26.89 -3.54
C GLY A 286 26.14 25.73 -4.05
N GLU A 287 26.76 24.98 -3.16
CA GLU A 287 27.49 23.76 -3.53
C GLU A 287 26.59 22.53 -3.43
N VAL A 288 26.63 21.69 -4.48
CA VAL A 288 25.90 20.43 -4.55
C VAL A 288 26.88 19.29 -4.36
N PHE A 289 26.60 18.46 -3.37
CA PHE A 289 27.32 17.22 -3.11
C PHE A 289 26.50 16.06 -3.68
N HIS A 290 27.20 15.02 -4.11
CA HIS A 290 26.58 13.80 -4.63
C HIS A 290 26.90 12.61 -3.72
N GLY A 291 25.97 11.68 -3.64
CA GLY A 291 26.16 10.41 -2.95
C GLY A 291 25.21 9.35 -3.49
N ARG A 292 25.40 8.09 -3.10
CA ARG A 292 24.54 6.98 -3.54
C ARG A 292 23.78 6.38 -2.38
N ILE A 293 22.51 6.04 -2.60
CA ILE A 293 21.70 5.30 -1.62
C ILE A 293 22.30 3.90 -1.44
N VAL A 294 22.80 3.60 -0.24
CA VAL A 294 23.39 2.29 0.09
C VAL A 294 22.49 1.44 0.95
N PHE A 295 21.61 2.07 1.74
CA PHE A 295 20.73 1.36 2.66
C PHE A 295 19.41 2.09 2.85
N MET A 296 18.31 1.35 2.91
CA MET A 296 16.99 1.85 3.31
C MET A 296 16.49 0.99 4.46
N ASP A 297 16.15 1.62 5.58
CA ASP A 297 15.69 0.92 6.78
C ASP A 297 14.40 0.14 6.49
N PRO A 298 14.33 -1.17 6.79
CA PRO A 298 13.12 -1.96 6.58
C PRO A 298 12.00 -1.59 7.56
N VAL A 299 12.29 -0.82 8.61
CA VAL A 299 11.30 -0.42 9.63
C VAL A 299 10.97 1.06 9.51
N LEU A 300 9.68 1.36 9.43
CA LEU A 300 9.15 2.73 9.48
C LEU A 300 9.18 3.25 10.92
N ASP A 301 9.63 4.48 11.12
CA ASP A 301 9.45 5.18 12.39
C ASP A 301 7.95 5.49 12.58
N PRO A 302 7.28 4.95 13.62
CA PRO A 302 5.84 5.12 13.79
C PRO A 302 5.44 6.56 14.17
N THR A 303 6.39 7.36 14.67
CA THR A 303 6.15 8.75 15.10
C THR A 303 6.23 9.71 13.93
N THR A 304 7.28 9.60 13.11
CA THR A 304 7.52 10.49 11.97
C THR A 304 6.93 9.97 10.66
N ARG A 305 6.57 8.67 10.60
CA ARG A 305 6.18 7.94 9.38
C ARG A 305 7.22 8.09 8.26
N THR A 306 8.50 8.07 8.64
CA THR A 306 9.62 8.06 7.70
C THR A 306 10.45 6.79 7.83
N ILE A 307 11.11 6.41 6.75
CA ILE A 307 12.20 5.45 6.76
C ILE A 307 13.54 6.19 6.71
N LYS A 308 14.57 5.61 7.34
CA LYS A 308 15.93 6.13 7.24
C LYS A 308 16.60 5.62 5.97
N VAL A 309 17.01 6.56 5.12
CA VAL A 309 17.76 6.29 3.88
C VAL A 309 19.20 6.72 4.12
N ARG A 310 20.15 5.79 4.00
CA ARG A 310 21.58 6.06 4.17
C ARG A 310 22.22 6.23 2.81
N VAL A 311 22.96 7.32 2.68
CA VAL A 311 23.69 7.69 1.48
C VAL A 311 25.17 7.70 1.80
N ASN A 312 25.97 7.00 1.02
CA ASN A 312 27.42 7.02 1.18
C ASN A 312 28.01 8.21 0.40
N VAL A 313 28.89 8.96 1.07
CA VAL A 313 29.47 10.20 0.54
C VAL A 313 30.96 10.21 0.80
N ASN A 314 31.73 10.50 -0.25
CA ASN A 314 33.17 10.74 -0.14
C ASN A 314 33.43 12.13 0.50
N ASN A 315 34.29 12.17 1.50
CA ASN A 315 34.64 13.36 2.29
C ASN A 315 36.16 13.47 2.49
N GLU A 316 36.95 13.18 1.45
CA GLU A 316 38.41 13.34 1.45
C GLU A 316 38.87 14.75 1.87
N ASP A 317 38.11 15.78 1.51
CA ASP A 317 38.41 17.18 1.87
C ASP A 317 38.04 17.52 3.34
N GLY A 318 37.39 16.61 4.08
CA GLY A 318 36.99 16.81 5.48
C GLY A 318 35.97 17.94 5.70
N ARG A 319 35.28 18.37 4.64
CA ARG A 319 34.36 19.52 4.65
C ARG A 319 33.04 19.19 5.31
N LEU A 320 32.53 17.97 5.08
CA LEU A 320 31.30 17.48 5.65
C LEU A 320 31.60 17.00 7.07
N LYS A 321 31.01 17.67 8.06
CA LYS A 321 31.16 17.30 9.46
C LYS A 321 29.90 16.57 9.93
N PRO A 322 30.04 15.53 10.77
CA PRO A 322 28.92 14.89 11.44
C PRO A 322 28.01 15.92 12.13
N GLU A 323 26.72 15.58 12.21
CA GLU A 323 25.62 16.44 12.70
C GLU A 323 25.29 17.67 11.82
N MET A 324 25.96 17.88 10.68
CA MET A 324 25.53 18.89 9.71
C MET A 324 24.17 18.53 9.13
N PHE A 325 23.26 19.51 9.10
CA PHE A 325 21.96 19.38 8.44
C PHE A 325 22.11 19.37 6.92
N VAL A 326 21.36 18.49 6.27
CA VAL A 326 21.37 18.36 4.81
C VAL A 326 19.96 18.42 4.23
N ARG A 327 19.87 18.98 3.02
CA ARG A 327 18.67 18.90 2.17
C ARG A 327 19.04 18.14 0.92
N ALA A 328 18.38 17.01 0.73
CA ALA A 328 18.66 16.09 -0.37
C ALA A 328 17.49 16.06 -1.35
N VAL A 329 17.83 15.83 -2.61
CA VAL A 329 16.89 15.67 -3.71
C VAL A 329 17.29 14.42 -4.49
N VAL A 330 16.31 13.55 -4.72
CA VAL A 330 16.46 12.40 -5.62
C VAL A 330 15.56 12.62 -6.82
N HIS A 331 16.14 12.46 -8.00
CA HIS A 331 15.44 12.56 -9.28
C HIS A 331 15.21 11.17 -9.84
N ALA A 332 14.06 10.57 -9.49
CA ALA A 332 13.70 9.24 -9.97
C ALA A 332 12.96 9.34 -11.31
N LYS A 333 13.60 8.88 -12.39
CA LYS A 333 12.90 8.70 -13.68
C LYS A 333 11.96 7.50 -13.58
N VAL A 334 10.74 7.67 -14.06
CA VAL A 334 9.69 6.63 -13.95
C VAL A 334 9.42 6.01 -15.30
N ALA A 335 9.55 4.69 -15.39
CA ALA A 335 9.19 3.90 -16.57
C ALA A 335 7.71 3.44 -16.52
N ALA A 336 7.24 2.85 -17.62
CA ALA A 336 5.92 2.19 -17.66
C ALA A 336 5.77 1.19 -16.50
N GLY A 337 4.64 1.26 -15.79
CA GLY A 337 4.37 0.44 -14.61
C GLY A 337 4.86 1.01 -13.27
N GLY A 338 5.39 2.25 -13.23
CA GLY A 338 5.75 2.94 -11.99
C GLY A 338 7.10 2.53 -11.39
N LYS A 339 7.91 1.75 -12.14
CA LYS A 339 9.26 1.36 -11.70
C LYS A 339 10.24 2.50 -11.94
N VAL A 340 11.21 2.62 -11.02
CA VAL A 340 12.33 3.54 -11.14
C VAL A 340 13.27 3.06 -12.24
N LEU A 341 13.62 3.98 -13.14
CA LEU A 341 14.59 3.80 -14.21
C LEU A 341 15.87 4.54 -13.84
N ASP A 342 16.99 3.84 -13.82
CA ASP A 342 18.31 4.46 -13.75
C ASP A 342 19.14 4.01 -14.96
N ALA A 343 19.40 4.95 -15.87
CA ALA A 343 20.15 4.68 -17.09
C ALA A 343 21.61 4.27 -16.83
N SER A 344 22.18 4.66 -15.68
CA SER A 344 23.55 4.33 -15.32
C SER A 344 23.74 2.86 -14.92
N LEU A 345 22.64 2.18 -14.60
CA LEU A 345 22.58 0.77 -14.19
C LEU A 345 22.12 -0.16 -15.32
N ALA A 346 21.71 0.37 -16.47
CA ALA A 346 21.25 -0.44 -17.60
C ALA A 346 22.37 -1.38 -18.09
N GLY A 347 22.07 -2.68 -18.16
CA GLY A 347 23.02 -3.71 -18.60
C GLY A 347 24.10 -4.10 -17.59
N LYS A 348 24.13 -3.46 -16.41
CA LYS A 348 25.17 -3.68 -15.39
C LYS A 348 24.74 -4.71 -14.34
N TRP A 349 25.70 -5.07 -13.51
CA TRP A 349 25.58 -6.02 -12.40
C TRP A 349 25.96 -5.30 -11.11
N MET A 350 25.15 -5.45 -10.06
CA MET A 350 25.38 -4.78 -8.78
C MET A 350 25.27 -5.74 -7.58
N CYS A 351 25.99 -5.43 -6.51
CA CYS A 351 25.93 -6.24 -5.30
C CYS A 351 24.67 -5.87 -4.48
N PRO A 352 23.85 -6.85 -4.03
CA PRO A 352 22.70 -6.57 -3.16
C PRO A 352 23.08 -5.92 -1.82
N MET A 353 24.31 -6.17 -1.36
CA MET A 353 24.81 -5.70 -0.06
C MET A 353 25.73 -4.48 -0.15
N HIS A 354 26.31 -4.21 -1.31
CA HIS A 354 27.24 -3.10 -1.54
C HIS A 354 26.87 -2.39 -2.85
N PRO A 355 25.83 -1.53 -2.84
CA PRO A 355 25.30 -0.92 -4.06
C PRO A 355 26.32 -0.05 -4.81
N GLU A 356 27.42 0.39 -4.17
CA GLU A 356 28.54 1.04 -4.87
C GLU A 356 29.32 0.12 -5.82
N VAL A 357 29.24 -1.21 -5.66
CA VAL A 357 29.94 -2.17 -6.50
C VAL A 357 29.09 -2.50 -7.72
N VAL A 358 29.35 -1.78 -8.81
CA VAL A 358 28.69 -1.97 -10.11
C VAL A 358 29.72 -2.40 -11.16
N ARG A 359 29.40 -3.45 -11.95
CA ARG A 359 30.26 -4.02 -13.00
C ARG A 359 29.48 -4.20 -14.30
N GLU A 360 30.18 -4.20 -15.43
CA GLU A 360 29.59 -4.46 -16.75
C GLU A 360 29.28 -5.95 -16.99
N ALA A 361 29.83 -6.86 -16.18
CA ALA A 361 29.71 -8.30 -16.34
C ALA A 361 29.39 -9.01 -15.02
N PRO A 362 28.80 -10.23 -15.05
CA PRO A 362 28.61 -11.03 -13.85
C PRO A 362 29.95 -11.31 -13.19
N ALA A 363 30.09 -10.91 -11.92
CA ALA A 363 31.30 -11.11 -11.12
C ALA A 363 30.92 -11.34 -9.64
N ALA A 364 31.90 -11.60 -8.78
CA ALA A 364 31.73 -11.54 -7.33
C ALA A 364 32.02 -10.12 -6.83
N CYS A 365 31.36 -9.71 -5.76
CA CYS A 365 31.61 -8.45 -5.08
C CYS A 365 32.98 -8.46 -4.39
N ASP A 366 33.78 -7.41 -4.57
CA ASP A 366 35.13 -7.30 -3.98
C ASP A 366 35.10 -7.13 -2.45
N ILE A 367 33.97 -6.70 -1.89
CA ILE A 367 33.81 -6.42 -0.45
C ILE A 367 33.30 -7.66 0.31
N CYS A 368 32.25 -8.34 -0.20
CA CYS A 368 31.64 -9.48 0.48
C CYS A 368 31.72 -10.83 -0.24
N GLY A 369 32.23 -10.88 -1.47
CA GLY A 369 32.36 -12.12 -2.23
C GLY A 369 31.06 -12.70 -2.81
N MET A 370 29.90 -12.07 -2.58
CA MET A 370 28.62 -12.51 -3.14
C MET A 370 28.54 -12.29 -4.66
N PRO A 371 27.81 -13.13 -5.42
CA PRO A 371 27.59 -12.90 -6.84
C PRO A 371 26.81 -11.60 -7.04
N LEU A 372 27.25 -10.79 -7.99
CA LEU A 372 26.50 -9.61 -8.43
C LEU A 372 25.19 -10.06 -9.09
N VAL A 373 24.13 -9.29 -8.87
CA VAL A 373 22.81 -9.53 -9.44
C VAL A 373 22.47 -8.40 -10.42
N ARG A 374 21.47 -8.65 -11.26
CA ARG A 374 20.94 -7.63 -12.14
C ARG A 374 20.08 -6.61 -11.36
N PRO A 375 20.21 -5.29 -11.61
CA PRO A 375 19.39 -4.25 -11.01
C PRO A 375 17.88 -4.53 -11.08
N GLU A 376 17.42 -5.22 -12.12
CA GLU A 376 16.03 -5.69 -12.28
C GLU A 376 15.47 -6.44 -11.07
N SER A 377 16.27 -7.34 -10.52
CA SER A 377 15.90 -8.13 -9.35
C SER A 377 15.77 -7.29 -8.07
N LEU A 378 16.35 -6.09 -8.07
CA LEU A 378 16.32 -5.12 -6.98
C LEU A 378 15.26 -4.02 -7.20
N GLY A 379 14.35 -4.22 -8.16
CA GLY A 379 13.20 -3.33 -8.38
C GLY A 379 13.47 -2.15 -9.32
N TYR A 380 14.60 -2.14 -10.03
CA TYR A 380 14.82 -1.25 -11.17
C TYR A 380 14.10 -1.78 -12.42
N ALA A 381 13.70 -0.89 -13.31
CA ALA A 381 13.43 -1.28 -14.69
C ALA A 381 14.78 -1.46 -15.41
N ALA A 382 15.14 -2.69 -15.80
CA ALA A 382 16.06 -2.81 -16.94
C ALA A 382 15.30 -2.35 -18.14
N MET A 383 15.78 -1.29 -18.76
CA MET A 383 15.76 -1.14 -20.21
C MET A 383 16.56 0.11 -20.54
N GLU A 384 17.23 0.10 -21.69
CA GLU A 384 17.75 1.34 -22.24
C GLU A 384 16.58 2.30 -22.46
N LEU A 385 16.81 3.60 -22.24
CA LEU A 385 15.84 4.70 -22.36
C LEU A 385 15.08 4.74 -23.71
N GLY A 386 15.43 3.90 -24.70
CA GLY A 386 14.83 3.83 -26.04
C GLY A 386 13.95 2.62 -26.35
N GLU A 387 13.91 1.56 -25.52
CA GLU A 387 13.16 0.32 -25.87
C GLU A 387 11.79 0.21 -25.17
N ALA A 388 11.59 0.87 -24.03
CA ALA A 388 10.30 0.86 -23.33
C ALA A 388 9.40 2.00 -23.83
N PRO A 389 8.14 1.74 -24.22
CA PRO A 389 7.23 2.83 -24.57
C PRO A 389 7.05 3.74 -23.35
N PRO A 390 7.14 5.06 -23.52
CA PRO A 390 6.97 5.98 -22.41
C PRO A 390 5.58 5.80 -21.78
N PRO A 391 5.46 5.94 -20.45
CA PRO A 391 4.18 5.82 -19.78
C PRO A 391 3.22 6.90 -20.25
N LEU A 392 1.94 6.56 -20.33
CA LEU A 392 0.88 7.53 -20.54
C LEU A 392 0.73 8.39 -19.28
N VAL A 393 0.76 9.71 -19.43
CA VAL A 393 0.70 10.65 -18.29
C VAL A 393 -0.33 11.74 -18.50
N ILE A 394 -0.89 12.20 -17.38
CA ILE A 394 -1.76 13.38 -17.33
C ILE A 394 -1.29 14.35 -16.25
N PRO A 395 -1.53 15.67 -16.41
CA PRO A 395 -1.25 16.64 -15.36
C PRO A 395 -1.97 16.32 -14.06
N ALA A 396 -1.30 16.57 -12.92
CA ALA A 396 -1.83 16.25 -11.59
C ALA A 396 -3.11 17.02 -11.22
N THR A 397 -3.44 18.08 -11.95
CA THR A 397 -4.67 18.86 -11.76
C THR A 397 -5.88 18.31 -12.54
N ALA A 398 -5.66 17.39 -13.49
CA ALA A 398 -6.73 16.82 -14.31
C ALA A 398 -7.67 15.88 -13.55
N PRO A 399 -7.18 14.87 -12.80
CA PRO A 399 -8.06 13.93 -12.14
C PRO A 399 -8.72 14.52 -10.88
N LEU A 400 -10.02 14.26 -10.74
CA LEU A 400 -10.78 14.44 -9.52
C LEU A 400 -10.74 13.12 -8.71
N LEU A 401 -10.12 13.17 -7.53
CA LEU A 401 -9.92 11.98 -6.68
C LEU A 401 -11.04 11.88 -5.63
N THR A 402 -11.70 10.72 -5.55
CA THR A 402 -12.61 10.39 -4.43
C THR A 402 -12.35 9.03 -3.84
N GLY A 403 -11.76 9.03 -2.64
CA GLY A 403 -11.32 7.80 -1.99
C GLY A 403 -10.31 7.10 -2.89
N THR A 404 -10.71 5.98 -3.47
CA THR A 404 -9.89 5.16 -4.38
C THR A 404 -10.11 5.45 -5.86
N ARG A 405 -11.12 6.26 -6.22
CA ARG A 405 -11.51 6.47 -7.63
C ARG A 405 -10.91 7.76 -8.17
N ALA A 406 -10.60 7.75 -9.45
CA ALA A 406 -10.14 8.92 -10.18
C ALA A 406 -11.05 9.16 -11.39
N ILE A 407 -11.61 10.36 -11.48
CA ILE A 407 -12.45 10.76 -12.61
C ILE A 407 -11.75 11.87 -13.37
N VAL A 408 -11.68 11.75 -14.68
CA VAL A 408 -11.16 12.77 -15.59
C VAL A 408 -12.22 13.16 -16.60
N TYR A 409 -12.17 14.40 -17.07
CA TYR A 409 -13.06 14.88 -18.13
C TYR A 409 -12.27 14.99 -19.42
N VAL A 410 -12.69 14.28 -20.46
CA VAL A 410 -12.09 14.29 -21.79
C VAL A 410 -12.97 15.14 -22.70
N GLN A 411 -12.37 16.07 -23.42
CA GLN A 411 -13.06 16.87 -24.42
C GLN A 411 -13.19 16.07 -25.71
N ASP A 412 -14.40 16.04 -26.27
CA ASP A 412 -14.65 15.54 -27.62
C ASP A 412 -14.22 16.61 -28.64
N PRO A 413 -13.17 16.36 -29.46
CA PRO A 413 -12.69 17.33 -30.44
C PRO A 413 -13.59 17.43 -31.67
N ASP A 414 -14.42 16.42 -31.94
CA ASP A 414 -15.25 16.32 -33.15
C ASP A 414 -16.66 16.92 -32.94
N ALA A 415 -17.01 17.27 -31.70
CA ALA A 415 -18.28 17.89 -31.37
C ALA A 415 -18.32 19.38 -31.78
N ASP A 416 -19.38 19.78 -32.51
CA ASP A 416 -19.64 21.17 -32.92
C ASP A 416 -19.74 22.14 -31.73
N VAL A 417 -20.12 21.63 -30.55
CA VAL A 417 -20.26 22.35 -29.30
C VAL A 417 -19.36 21.73 -28.23
N PRO A 418 -18.75 22.54 -27.33
CA PRO A 418 -17.87 22.03 -26.28
C PRO A 418 -18.56 20.93 -25.45
N THR A 419 -18.12 19.70 -25.70
CA THR A 419 -18.68 18.49 -25.11
C THR A 419 -17.59 17.75 -24.37
N PHE A 420 -17.90 17.33 -23.15
CA PHE A 420 -16.94 16.68 -22.26
C PHE A 420 -17.54 15.39 -21.73
N GLU A 421 -16.75 14.33 -21.75
CA GLU A 421 -17.08 13.01 -21.23
C GLU A 421 -16.29 12.76 -19.94
N GLY A 422 -17.01 12.51 -18.84
CA GLY A 422 -16.39 12.05 -17.60
C GLY A 422 -16.06 10.56 -17.69
N ARG A 423 -14.78 10.19 -17.49
CA ARG A 423 -14.33 8.80 -17.45
C ARG A 423 -13.72 8.49 -16.10
N GLU A 424 -14.05 7.32 -15.58
CA GLU A 424 -13.36 6.77 -14.41
C GLU A 424 -12.12 6.02 -14.89
N ILE A 425 -10.96 6.35 -14.34
CA ILE A 425 -9.66 5.87 -14.83
C ILE A 425 -8.85 5.26 -13.69
N VAL A 426 -7.94 4.35 -14.04
CA VAL A 426 -6.99 3.79 -13.08
C VAL A 426 -5.69 4.56 -13.16
N LEU A 427 -5.39 5.30 -12.09
CA LEU A 427 -4.13 6.02 -11.96
C LEU A 427 -3.03 5.12 -11.40
N GLY A 428 -1.84 5.33 -11.92
CA GLY A 428 -0.60 4.90 -11.31
C GLY A 428 -0.08 5.93 -10.30
N PRO A 429 1.13 5.71 -9.79
CA PRO A 429 1.72 6.58 -8.78
C PRO A 429 2.01 7.99 -9.33
N ARG A 430 1.97 9.00 -8.46
CA ARG A 430 2.16 10.42 -8.81
C ARG A 430 3.64 10.75 -8.98
N ALA A 431 4.06 11.09 -10.19
CA ALA A 431 5.43 11.50 -10.49
C ALA A 431 5.51 13.03 -10.68
N GLY A 432 5.70 13.75 -9.57
CA GLY A 432 5.79 15.21 -9.56
C GLY A 432 4.47 15.88 -9.93
N ASP A 433 4.44 16.61 -11.04
CA ASP A 433 3.27 17.33 -11.54
C ASP A 433 2.37 16.48 -12.45
N TYR A 434 2.63 15.17 -12.54
CA TYR A 434 1.90 14.25 -13.41
C TYR A 434 1.46 12.99 -12.65
N TYR A 435 0.34 12.41 -13.05
CA TYR A 435 0.00 11.03 -12.74
C TYR A 435 0.31 10.14 -13.93
N LEU A 436 0.80 8.94 -13.64
CA LEU A 436 0.80 7.86 -14.63
C LEU A 436 -0.64 7.36 -14.80
N VAL A 437 -1.02 7.03 -16.03
CA VAL A 437 -2.31 6.42 -16.32
C VAL A 437 -2.09 4.95 -16.65
N ARG A 438 -2.77 4.05 -15.93
CA ARG A 438 -2.74 2.61 -16.17
C ARG A 438 -3.83 2.16 -17.13
N SER A 439 -5.03 2.75 -17.02
CA SER A 439 -6.19 2.43 -17.86
C SER A 439 -7.15 3.62 -17.95
N GLY A 440 -7.93 3.67 -19.04
CA GLY A 440 -9.09 4.55 -19.23
C GLY A 440 -8.87 5.81 -20.07
N LEU A 441 -7.66 6.02 -20.59
CA LEU A 441 -7.34 7.11 -21.53
C LEU A 441 -6.43 6.62 -22.65
N GLU A 442 -6.47 7.34 -23.77
CA GLU A 442 -5.62 7.13 -24.94
C GLU A 442 -4.70 8.33 -25.19
N GLU A 443 -3.62 8.10 -25.94
CA GLU A 443 -2.69 9.17 -26.30
C GLU A 443 -3.34 10.15 -27.29
N GLY A 444 -3.17 11.45 -27.05
CA GLY A 444 -3.74 12.52 -27.85
C GLY A 444 -5.10 13.03 -27.37
N GLU A 445 -5.79 12.32 -26.47
CA GLU A 445 -7.05 12.79 -25.90
C GLU A 445 -6.87 14.09 -25.11
N LEU A 446 -7.87 14.98 -25.13
CA LEU A 446 -7.78 16.28 -24.48
C LEU A 446 -8.43 16.24 -23.09
N VAL A 447 -7.62 16.14 -22.04
CA VAL A 447 -8.10 16.12 -20.65
C VAL A 447 -8.23 17.52 -20.07
N VAL A 448 -9.30 17.76 -19.32
CA VAL A 448 -9.56 19.04 -18.63
C VAL A 448 -8.67 19.14 -17.40
N THR A 449 -7.80 20.15 -17.39
CA THR A 449 -6.84 20.43 -16.30
C THR A 449 -7.30 21.55 -15.36
N ARG A 450 -8.24 22.37 -15.81
CA ARG A 450 -8.85 23.45 -15.03
C ARG A 450 -10.36 23.48 -15.25
N GLY A 451 -11.12 23.58 -14.16
CA GLY A 451 -12.58 23.64 -14.20
C GLY A 451 -13.29 22.28 -14.26
N ASN A 452 -12.56 21.18 -14.14
CA ASN A 452 -13.09 19.82 -13.96
C ASN A 452 -14.17 19.71 -12.86
N PHE A 453 -13.99 20.35 -11.70
CA PHE A 453 -15.02 20.35 -10.65
C PHE A 453 -16.33 21.02 -11.07
N LYS A 454 -16.28 22.05 -11.92
CA LYS A 454 -17.49 22.72 -12.43
C LYS A 454 -18.24 21.83 -13.42
N LEU A 455 -17.51 21.07 -14.25
CA LEU A 455 -18.09 20.07 -15.14
C LEU A 455 -18.79 18.96 -14.34
N ASP A 456 -18.14 18.47 -13.28
CA ASP A 456 -18.71 17.46 -12.39
C ASP A 456 -19.98 17.96 -11.69
N SER A 457 -19.93 19.19 -11.17
CA SER A 457 -21.10 19.85 -10.57
C SER A 457 -22.26 19.96 -11.56
N ALA A 458 -21.98 20.25 -12.84
CA ALA A 458 -23.00 20.31 -13.89
C ALA A 458 -23.64 18.93 -14.16
N LEU A 459 -22.86 17.85 -14.19
CA LEU A 459 -23.39 16.49 -14.31
C LEU A 459 -24.27 16.11 -13.11
N GLN A 460 -23.83 16.45 -11.89
CA GLN A 460 -24.58 16.18 -10.68
C GLN A 460 -25.95 16.88 -10.69
N ILE A 461 -26.01 18.14 -11.13
CA ILE A 461 -27.27 18.89 -11.28
C ILE A 461 -28.21 18.21 -12.30
N LEU A 462 -27.66 17.62 -13.36
CA LEU A 462 -28.42 16.88 -14.38
C LEU A 462 -28.78 15.45 -13.94
N ALA A 463 -28.51 15.07 -12.70
CA ALA A 463 -28.70 13.71 -12.18
C ALA A 463 -28.01 12.63 -13.02
N LYS A 464 -26.88 12.98 -13.65
CA LYS A 464 -25.98 12.06 -14.33
C LYS A 464 -24.93 11.51 -13.34
N PRO A 465 -24.27 10.38 -13.65
CA PRO A 465 -23.19 9.89 -12.83
C PRO A 465 -22.10 10.95 -12.66
N SER A 466 -21.73 11.21 -11.41
CA SER A 466 -20.74 12.22 -11.01
C SER A 466 -19.85 11.65 -9.90
N MET A 467 -18.85 12.42 -9.52
CA MET A 467 -17.94 12.10 -8.42
C MET A 467 -18.68 11.78 -7.11
N MET A 468 -19.65 12.62 -6.74
CA MET A 468 -20.42 12.48 -5.49
C MET A 468 -21.61 11.51 -5.62
N THR A 469 -22.11 11.30 -6.83
CA THR A 469 -23.25 10.40 -7.09
C THR A 469 -22.88 9.44 -8.23
N PRO A 470 -22.18 8.33 -7.92
CA PRO A 470 -21.56 7.45 -8.93
C PRO A 470 -22.58 6.75 -9.84
N GLU A 471 -23.81 6.60 -9.36
CA GLU A 471 -24.91 5.97 -10.10
C GLU A 471 -25.83 7.02 -10.76
N GLY A 472 -25.57 8.31 -10.52
CA GLY A 472 -26.44 9.41 -10.94
C GLY A 472 -27.84 9.25 -10.37
N GLY A 473 -28.86 9.35 -11.22
CA GLY A 473 -30.26 9.10 -10.88
C GLY A 473 -30.73 7.65 -11.05
N GLY A 474 -29.81 6.69 -11.19
CA GLY A 474 -30.12 5.26 -11.31
C GLY A 474 -30.48 4.79 -12.73
N VAL A 475 -30.68 3.48 -12.86
CA VAL A 475 -31.11 2.82 -14.11
C VAL A 475 -32.61 3.06 -14.31
N PRO A 476 -33.05 3.56 -15.49
CA PRO A 476 -34.48 3.64 -15.81
C PRO A 476 -35.13 2.25 -15.71
N SER A 477 -36.18 2.13 -14.90
CA SER A 477 -36.99 0.92 -14.81
C SER A 477 -38.10 0.96 -15.86
N GLY A 478 -38.21 -0.04 -16.75
CA GLY A 478 -39.48 -0.27 -17.45
C GLY A 478 -39.50 -0.74 -18.90
N GLU A 479 -38.37 -0.93 -19.61
CA GLU A 479 -38.41 -1.44 -20.99
C GLU A 479 -37.76 -2.83 -21.13
N GLU A 480 -38.40 -3.69 -21.92
CA GLU A 480 -37.87 -4.99 -22.32
C GLU A 480 -36.74 -4.77 -23.32
N ARG A 481 -35.51 -4.81 -22.84
CA ARG A 481 -34.32 -4.45 -23.63
C ARG A 481 -33.86 -5.62 -24.49
N VAL A 482 -33.67 -5.36 -25.78
CA VAL A 482 -33.09 -6.34 -26.71
C VAL A 482 -31.59 -6.46 -26.42
N VAL A 483 -31.18 -7.61 -25.88
CA VAL A 483 -29.79 -7.93 -25.55
C VAL A 483 -29.31 -9.06 -26.45
N SER A 484 -28.18 -8.88 -27.13
CA SER A 484 -27.60 -9.89 -28.03
C SER A 484 -27.26 -11.19 -27.28
N SER A 485 -27.34 -12.33 -27.97
CA SER A 485 -26.94 -13.62 -27.39
C SER A 485 -25.47 -13.65 -26.97
N GLU A 486 -24.63 -12.88 -27.67
CA GLU A 486 -23.21 -12.70 -27.40
C GLU A 486 -22.99 -12.00 -26.05
N LEU A 487 -23.63 -10.85 -25.83
CA LEU A 487 -23.56 -10.13 -24.55
C LEU A 487 -24.10 -10.97 -23.39
N LYS A 488 -25.19 -11.71 -23.62
CA LYS A 488 -25.71 -12.68 -22.62
C LYS A 488 -24.73 -13.82 -22.33
N GLY A 489 -23.98 -14.27 -23.34
CA GLY A 489 -22.94 -15.30 -23.18
C GLY A 489 -21.75 -14.78 -22.39
N ALA A 490 -21.25 -13.59 -22.74
CA ALA A 490 -20.14 -12.93 -22.07
C ALA A 490 -20.46 -12.65 -20.60
N LEU A 491 -21.62 -12.05 -20.28
CA LEU A 491 -22.04 -11.80 -18.90
C LEU A 491 -22.11 -13.08 -18.06
N ARG A 492 -22.64 -14.19 -18.62
CA ARG A 492 -22.63 -15.50 -17.94
C ARG A 492 -21.23 -16.01 -17.68
N HIS A 493 -20.31 -15.81 -18.62
CA HIS A 493 -18.92 -16.21 -18.44
C HIS A 493 -18.20 -15.35 -17.39
N LEU A 494 -18.43 -14.03 -17.38
CA LEU A 494 -17.91 -13.12 -16.35
C LEU A 494 -18.36 -13.51 -14.94
N TRP A 495 -19.61 -13.98 -14.79
CA TRP A 495 -20.09 -14.54 -13.51
C TRP A 495 -19.36 -15.82 -13.09
N MET A 496 -19.09 -16.72 -14.04
CA MET A 496 -18.29 -17.92 -13.76
C MET A 496 -16.86 -17.56 -13.32
N LEU A 497 -16.26 -16.54 -13.95
CA LEU A 497 -14.94 -16.04 -13.60
C LEU A 497 -14.94 -15.38 -12.22
N ARG A 498 -16.00 -14.66 -11.83
CA ARG A 498 -16.18 -14.15 -10.45
C ARG A 498 -16.09 -15.28 -9.42
N ASP A 499 -16.75 -16.40 -9.67
CA ASP A 499 -16.74 -17.55 -8.75
C ASP A 499 -15.37 -18.25 -8.71
N ARG A 500 -14.62 -18.20 -9.81
CA ARG A 500 -13.23 -18.66 -9.84
C ARG A 500 -12.31 -17.73 -9.04
N LEU A 501 -12.46 -16.42 -9.19
CA LEU A 501 -11.73 -15.40 -8.41
C LEU A 501 -12.00 -15.56 -6.91
N ARG A 502 -13.27 -15.75 -6.52
CA ARG A 502 -13.64 -15.98 -5.11
C ARG A 502 -12.99 -17.25 -4.55
N ARG A 503 -12.94 -18.33 -5.33
CA ARG A 503 -12.25 -19.58 -4.94
C ARG A 503 -10.75 -19.38 -4.81
N ALA A 504 -10.10 -18.71 -5.77
CA ALA A 504 -8.67 -18.40 -5.70
C ALA A 504 -8.31 -17.62 -4.42
N LEU A 505 -9.16 -16.69 -3.97
CA LEU A 505 -8.96 -16.02 -2.68
C LEU A 505 -9.15 -16.92 -1.48
N SER A 506 -10.17 -17.78 -1.51
CA SER A 506 -10.39 -18.78 -0.45
C SER A 506 -9.22 -19.76 -0.33
N ASP A 507 -8.62 -20.12 -1.46
CA ASP A 507 -7.49 -21.04 -1.56
C ASP A 507 -6.14 -20.34 -1.33
N GLN A 508 -6.15 -19.02 -1.08
CA GLN A 508 -4.97 -18.17 -0.88
C GLN A 508 -3.98 -18.20 -2.06
N ASP A 509 -4.48 -18.26 -3.29
CA ASP A 509 -3.68 -18.28 -4.52
C ASP A 509 -3.83 -16.98 -5.33
N LEU A 510 -2.86 -16.07 -5.16
CA LEU A 510 -2.84 -14.78 -5.88
C LEU A 510 -2.49 -14.93 -7.37
N ASP A 511 -1.74 -15.96 -7.76
CA ASP A 511 -1.36 -16.13 -9.18
C ASP A 511 -2.56 -16.64 -9.99
N ALA A 512 -3.32 -17.59 -9.44
CA ALA A 512 -4.60 -18.01 -10.02
C ALA A 512 -5.63 -16.86 -10.06
N TYR A 513 -5.63 -15.99 -9.06
CA TYR A 513 -6.46 -14.78 -9.03
C TYR A 513 -6.11 -13.82 -10.18
N ARG A 514 -4.83 -13.46 -10.32
CA ARG A 514 -4.36 -12.56 -11.41
C ARG A 514 -4.62 -13.17 -12.79
N GLN A 515 -4.39 -14.47 -12.95
CA GLN A 515 -4.68 -15.17 -14.20
C GLN A 515 -6.18 -15.15 -14.54
N SER A 516 -7.05 -15.32 -13.54
CA SER A 516 -8.50 -15.27 -13.75
C SER A 516 -8.95 -13.85 -14.19
N PHE A 517 -8.32 -12.79 -13.70
CA PHE A 517 -8.58 -11.43 -14.20
C PHE A 517 -8.09 -11.20 -15.63
N ALA A 518 -7.00 -11.83 -16.06
CA ALA A 518 -6.60 -11.81 -17.47
C ALA A 518 -7.66 -12.47 -18.38
N GLU A 519 -8.30 -13.55 -17.92
CA GLU A 519 -9.44 -14.16 -18.62
C GLU A 519 -10.68 -13.25 -18.64
N VAL A 520 -10.91 -12.49 -17.57
CA VAL A 520 -11.97 -11.45 -17.54
C VAL A 520 -11.72 -10.40 -18.62
N SER A 521 -10.48 -9.90 -18.75
CA SER A 521 -10.09 -8.96 -19.82
C SER A 521 -10.43 -9.50 -21.21
N ALA A 522 -9.97 -10.72 -21.50
CA ALA A 522 -10.21 -11.35 -22.80
C ALA A 522 -11.71 -11.52 -23.10
N THR A 523 -12.52 -11.76 -22.07
CA THR A 523 -13.97 -11.88 -22.19
C THR A 523 -14.63 -10.54 -22.52
N LEU A 524 -14.20 -9.45 -21.88
CA LEU A 524 -14.69 -8.10 -22.17
C LEU A 524 -14.43 -7.71 -23.62
N ASP A 525 -13.23 -8.02 -24.14
CA ASP A 525 -12.83 -7.72 -25.51
C ASP A 525 -13.66 -8.48 -26.58
N THR A 526 -14.31 -9.59 -26.21
CA THR A 526 -15.19 -10.32 -27.15
C THR A 526 -16.48 -9.58 -27.46
N VAL A 527 -16.95 -8.71 -26.58
CA VAL A 527 -18.21 -7.98 -26.75
C VAL A 527 -17.94 -6.67 -27.48
N LYS A 528 -18.17 -6.68 -28.79
CA LYS A 528 -18.06 -5.45 -29.60
C LYS A 528 -19.23 -4.51 -29.31
N ALA A 529 -18.93 -3.31 -28.82
CA ALA A 529 -19.92 -2.27 -28.51
C ALA A 529 -20.81 -1.91 -29.73
N ASP A 530 -20.30 -2.08 -30.96
CA ASP A 530 -21.04 -1.80 -32.20
C ASP A 530 -22.19 -2.77 -32.49
N SER A 531 -22.27 -3.89 -31.76
CA SER A 531 -23.42 -4.81 -31.82
C SER A 531 -24.62 -4.31 -31.01
N LEU A 532 -24.45 -3.25 -30.21
CA LEU A 532 -25.48 -2.66 -29.35
C LEU A 532 -25.94 -1.32 -29.95
N VAL A 533 -27.23 -1.00 -29.78
CA VAL A 533 -27.83 0.23 -30.31
C VAL A 533 -28.56 0.99 -29.20
N GLY A 534 -28.55 2.32 -29.28
CA GLY A 534 -29.28 3.20 -28.37
C GLY A 534 -28.75 3.15 -26.93
N GLU A 535 -29.66 3.17 -25.95
CA GLU A 535 -29.31 3.19 -24.52
C GLU A 535 -28.48 1.96 -24.10
N SER A 536 -28.71 0.80 -24.69
CA SER A 536 -27.96 -0.42 -24.36
C SER A 536 -26.46 -0.28 -24.63
N LYS A 537 -26.06 0.45 -25.68
CA LYS A 537 -24.64 0.73 -25.98
C LYS A 537 -24.05 1.65 -24.93
N VAL A 538 -24.73 2.76 -24.63
CA VAL A 538 -24.30 3.77 -23.64
C VAL A 538 -24.06 3.16 -22.26
N TYR A 539 -24.95 2.29 -21.78
CA TYR A 539 -24.76 1.61 -20.50
C TYR A 539 -23.70 0.50 -20.56
N TRP A 540 -23.56 -0.20 -21.68
CA TRP A 540 -22.49 -1.20 -21.83
C TRP A 540 -21.12 -0.54 -21.78
N ASP A 541 -20.92 0.57 -22.49
CA ASP A 541 -19.64 1.29 -22.51
C ASP A 541 -19.22 1.73 -21.09
N GLU A 542 -20.19 2.21 -20.29
CA GLU A 542 -19.98 2.54 -18.87
C GLU A 542 -19.57 1.32 -18.04
N PHE A 543 -20.29 0.20 -18.14
CA PHE A 543 -19.96 -1.01 -17.37
C PHE A 543 -18.67 -1.66 -17.85
N ALA A 544 -18.40 -1.68 -19.15
CA ALA A 544 -17.17 -2.21 -19.72
C ALA A 544 -15.96 -1.41 -19.24
N MET A 545 -16.06 -0.07 -19.19
CA MET A 545 -15.02 0.79 -18.62
C MET A 545 -14.77 0.46 -17.14
N LEU A 546 -15.82 0.35 -16.31
CA LEU A 546 -15.68 0.00 -14.90
C LEU A 546 -15.05 -1.39 -14.69
N LEU A 547 -15.50 -2.40 -15.45
CA LEU A 547 -14.96 -3.76 -15.38
C LEU A 547 -13.52 -3.83 -15.89
N ALA A 548 -13.15 -3.06 -16.92
CA ALA A 548 -11.77 -2.96 -17.39
C ALA A 548 -10.84 -2.30 -16.35
N ASN A 549 -11.36 -1.34 -15.58
CA ASN A 549 -10.65 -0.77 -14.44
C ASN A 549 -10.45 -1.83 -13.35
N ASP A 550 -11.48 -2.61 -13.01
CA ASP A 550 -11.37 -3.71 -12.04
C ASP A 550 -10.35 -4.76 -12.47
N VAL A 551 -10.28 -5.08 -13.77
CA VAL A 551 -9.25 -5.98 -14.34
C VAL A 551 -7.85 -5.40 -14.16
N THR A 552 -7.68 -4.11 -14.45
CA THR A 552 -6.39 -3.43 -14.32
C THR A 552 -5.91 -3.41 -12.86
N GLU A 553 -6.82 -3.15 -11.92
CA GLU A 553 -6.51 -3.24 -10.49
C GLU A 553 -6.25 -4.69 -10.07
N GLY A 554 -7.12 -5.63 -10.47
CA GLY A 554 -7.06 -7.05 -10.10
C GLY A 554 -5.80 -7.78 -10.56
N THR A 555 -5.31 -7.46 -11.75
CA THR A 555 -4.04 -8.00 -12.26
C THR A 555 -2.80 -7.46 -11.52
N ALA A 556 -2.91 -6.26 -10.94
CA ALA A 556 -1.81 -5.56 -10.27
C ALA A 556 -1.76 -5.79 -8.75
N VAL A 557 -2.71 -6.54 -8.19
CA VAL A 557 -2.84 -6.76 -6.74
C VAL A 557 -1.58 -7.39 -6.14
N ARG A 558 -1.15 -6.88 -4.98
CA ARG A 558 0.04 -7.36 -4.25
C ARG A 558 -0.29 -8.22 -3.03
N ASP A 559 -1.45 -8.04 -2.43
CA ASP A 559 -1.85 -8.73 -1.21
C ASP A 559 -3.34 -9.14 -1.21
N PHE A 560 -3.72 -10.00 -0.27
CA PHE A 560 -5.08 -10.53 -0.18
C PHE A 560 -6.13 -9.50 0.23
N ARG A 561 -5.75 -8.44 0.96
CA ARG A 561 -6.69 -7.40 1.39
C ARG A 561 -7.09 -6.53 0.20
N GLU A 562 -6.12 -6.19 -0.64
CA GLU A 562 -6.36 -5.49 -1.89
C GLU A 562 -7.18 -6.37 -2.85
N ALA A 563 -6.86 -7.67 -2.94
CA ALA A 563 -7.62 -8.60 -3.78
C ALA A 563 -9.10 -8.72 -3.38
N ASP A 564 -9.38 -8.76 -2.08
CA ASP A 564 -10.75 -8.82 -1.56
C ASP A 564 -11.53 -7.55 -1.93
N ARG A 565 -10.90 -6.37 -1.76
CA ARG A 565 -11.48 -5.07 -2.17
C ARG A 565 -11.81 -5.02 -3.66
N VAL A 566 -10.88 -5.41 -4.53
CA VAL A 566 -11.08 -5.39 -5.98
C VAL A 566 -12.17 -6.39 -6.37
N LEU A 567 -12.20 -7.59 -5.77
CA LEU A 567 -13.24 -8.57 -6.07
C LEU A 567 -14.64 -8.06 -5.66
N ALA A 568 -14.75 -7.35 -4.53
CA ALA A 568 -16.00 -6.75 -4.11
C ALA A 568 -16.48 -5.66 -5.10
N ALA A 569 -15.56 -4.81 -5.60
CA ALA A 569 -15.86 -3.82 -6.63
C ALA A 569 -16.32 -4.48 -7.95
N TYR A 570 -15.54 -5.45 -8.44
CA TYR A 570 -15.88 -6.24 -9.63
C TYR A 570 -17.23 -6.93 -9.52
N ALA A 571 -17.53 -7.57 -8.38
CA ALA A 571 -18.81 -8.23 -8.14
C ALA A 571 -19.98 -7.22 -8.14
N SER A 572 -19.78 -6.02 -7.58
CA SER A 572 -20.77 -4.94 -7.59
C SER A 572 -21.05 -4.43 -9.00
N HIS A 573 -19.99 -4.11 -9.76
CA HIS A 573 -20.11 -3.66 -11.16
C HIS A 573 -20.76 -4.73 -12.05
N LEU A 574 -20.36 -6.00 -11.89
CA LEU A 574 -20.94 -7.12 -12.63
C LEU A 574 -22.41 -7.36 -12.27
N MET A 575 -22.77 -7.21 -10.98
CA MET A 575 -24.17 -7.30 -10.55
C MET A 575 -25.03 -6.20 -11.17
N ARG A 576 -24.52 -4.97 -11.23
CA ARG A 576 -25.21 -3.83 -11.86
C ARG A 576 -25.40 -4.06 -13.36
N ALA A 577 -24.35 -4.48 -14.06
CA ALA A 577 -24.41 -4.83 -15.48
C ALA A 577 -25.41 -5.98 -15.74
N GLY A 578 -25.30 -7.07 -14.98
CA GLY A 578 -26.22 -8.21 -15.08
C GLY A 578 -27.67 -7.83 -14.82
N THR A 579 -27.92 -6.98 -13.82
CA THR A 579 -29.28 -6.46 -13.54
C THR A 579 -29.79 -5.60 -14.69
N TYR A 580 -28.96 -4.72 -15.25
CA TYR A 580 -29.34 -3.84 -16.36
C TYR A 580 -29.73 -4.61 -17.63
N PHE A 581 -28.95 -5.64 -17.97
CA PHE A 581 -29.13 -6.45 -19.18
C PHE A 581 -30.02 -7.69 -18.97
N GLY A 582 -30.61 -7.87 -17.78
CA GLY A 582 -31.43 -9.04 -17.47
C GLY A 582 -30.66 -10.37 -17.49
N VAL A 583 -29.34 -10.30 -17.27
CA VAL A 583 -28.44 -11.45 -17.12
C VAL A 583 -27.88 -11.43 -15.70
N VAL A 584 -28.81 -11.45 -14.75
CA VAL A 584 -28.48 -11.79 -13.37
C VAL A 584 -28.26 -13.30 -13.34
N PRO A 585 -27.30 -13.84 -12.57
CA PRO A 585 -27.22 -15.28 -12.35
C PRO A 585 -28.60 -15.69 -11.90
N GLU A 586 -29.22 -16.63 -12.63
CA GLU A 586 -30.41 -17.28 -12.12
C GLU A 586 -30.02 -17.77 -10.71
N PRO A 587 -30.68 -17.32 -9.63
CA PRO A 587 -30.52 -18.00 -8.37
C PRO A 587 -30.82 -19.48 -8.66
N PRO A 588 -29.97 -20.43 -8.21
CA PRO A 588 -30.04 -21.82 -8.64
C PRO A 588 -31.50 -22.27 -8.67
N LYS A 589 -31.97 -22.77 -9.83
CA LYS A 589 -33.39 -23.05 -10.06
C LYS A 589 -33.97 -23.85 -8.90
N PRO A 590 -35.18 -23.52 -8.41
CA PRO A 590 -35.82 -24.32 -7.37
C PRO A 590 -35.99 -25.75 -7.90
N GLY A 591 -35.21 -26.70 -7.35
CA GLY A 591 -35.32 -28.12 -7.65
C GLY A 591 -34.16 -28.78 -8.40
N GLU A 592 -33.17 -28.05 -8.94
CA GLU A 592 -32.03 -28.69 -9.64
C GLU A 592 -30.99 -29.32 -8.68
N THR A 593 -31.02 -28.95 -7.39
CA THR A 593 -30.17 -29.52 -6.33
C THR A 593 -30.97 -30.01 -5.13
N ALA A 594 -32.28 -30.20 -5.25
CA ALA A 594 -33.09 -30.71 -4.15
C ALA A 594 -32.72 -32.17 -3.89
N VAL A 595 -32.09 -32.44 -2.75
CA VAL A 595 -31.81 -33.81 -2.35
C VAL A 595 -33.08 -34.38 -1.70
N PRO A 596 -33.45 -35.66 -1.92
CA PRO A 596 -34.60 -36.23 -1.25
C PRO A 596 -34.43 -36.17 0.28
N THR A 597 -35.28 -35.39 0.94
CA THR A 597 -35.31 -35.20 2.40
C THR A 597 -36.64 -35.69 2.98
N THR A 598 -36.61 -36.24 4.19
CA THR A 598 -37.84 -36.57 4.92
C THR A 598 -38.61 -35.30 5.33
N SER A 599 -39.91 -35.43 5.61
CA SER A 599 -40.70 -34.34 6.23
C SER A 599 -40.08 -33.89 7.55
N GLU A 600 -39.65 -34.85 8.39
CA GLU A 600 -39.01 -34.57 9.68
C GLU A 600 -37.78 -33.68 9.58
N PHE A 601 -36.92 -33.91 8.57
CA PHE A 601 -35.75 -33.06 8.34
C PHE A 601 -36.15 -31.65 7.90
N ARG A 602 -37.17 -31.54 7.03
CA ARG A 602 -37.70 -30.25 6.56
C ARG A 602 -38.35 -29.43 7.68
N SER A 603 -39.00 -30.07 8.65
CA SER A 603 -39.50 -29.39 9.85
C SER A 603 -38.37 -28.82 10.71
N ARG A 604 -37.24 -29.54 10.84
CA ARG A 604 -36.04 -29.03 11.55
C ARG A 604 -35.37 -27.86 10.82
N MET A 605 -35.32 -27.92 9.48
CA MET A 605 -34.90 -26.79 8.66
C MET A 605 -35.83 -25.58 8.80
N ALA A 606 -37.13 -25.79 9.03
CA ALA A 606 -38.06 -24.70 9.34
C ALA A 606 -37.72 -23.97 10.65
N VAL A 607 -37.31 -24.73 11.68
CA VAL A 607 -36.87 -24.14 12.96
C VAL A 607 -35.58 -23.33 12.75
N LEU A 608 -34.63 -23.84 11.96
CA LEU A 608 -33.41 -23.11 11.62
C LEU A 608 -33.71 -21.80 10.87
N TRP A 609 -34.66 -21.85 9.92
CA TRP A 609 -35.11 -20.69 9.16
C TRP A 609 -35.77 -19.63 10.06
N GLN A 610 -36.58 -20.05 11.04
CA GLN A 610 -37.19 -19.13 12.00
C GLN A 610 -36.12 -18.46 12.87
N ALA A 611 -35.14 -19.20 13.37
CA ALA A 611 -34.02 -18.65 14.13
C ALA A 611 -33.21 -17.63 13.30
N TYR A 612 -32.98 -17.92 12.01
CA TYR A 612 -32.32 -17.00 11.08
C TYR A 612 -33.16 -15.73 10.84
N SER A 613 -34.47 -15.88 10.62
CA SER A 613 -35.37 -14.75 10.37
C SER A 613 -35.41 -13.78 11.55
N ALA A 614 -35.38 -14.31 12.77
CA ALA A 614 -35.33 -13.50 13.99
C ALA A 614 -34.06 -12.64 14.11
N VAL A 615 -32.92 -13.09 13.56
CA VAL A 615 -31.70 -12.27 13.47
C VAL A 615 -31.94 -11.10 12.50
N GLY A 616 -32.51 -11.37 11.33
CA GLY A 616 -32.81 -10.34 10.34
C GLY A 616 -33.78 -9.27 10.85
N GLU A 617 -34.83 -9.69 11.59
CA GLU A 617 -35.78 -8.77 12.22
C GLU A 617 -35.11 -7.87 13.27
N ALA A 618 -34.25 -8.42 14.12
CA ALA A 618 -33.52 -7.64 15.12
C ALA A 618 -32.53 -6.66 14.47
N LEU A 619 -31.86 -7.07 13.38
CA LEU A 619 -31.00 -6.19 12.59
C LEU A 619 -31.79 -5.08 11.89
N ALA A 620 -33.01 -5.36 11.42
CA ALA A 620 -33.90 -4.36 10.84
C ALA A 620 -34.42 -3.35 11.89
N ALA A 621 -34.51 -3.77 13.15
CA ALA A 621 -34.92 -2.92 14.28
C ALA A 621 -33.78 -2.08 14.88
N ASP A 622 -32.57 -2.09 14.29
CA ASP A 622 -31.36 -1.43 14.84
C ASP A 622 -30.98 -1.89 16.26
N ASP A 623 -31.41 -3.07 16.72
CA ASP A 623 -31.14 -3.59 18.07
C ASP A 623 -29.97 -4.59 18.07
N TYR A 624 -28.77 -4.10 18.39
CA TYR A 624 -27.56 -4.92 18.47
C TYR A 624 -27.63 -6.02 19.53
N GLN A 625 -28.19 -5.73 20.72
CA GLN A 625 -28.23 -6.69 21.82
C GLN A 625 -29.19 -7.84 21.52
N GLN A 626 -30.32 -7.53 20.90
CA GLN A 626 -31.25 -8.53 20.44
C GLN A 626 -30.68 -9.32 19.26
N ALA A 627 -30.04 -8.65 18.29
CA ALA A 627 -29.46 -9.31 17.13
C ALA A 627 -28.34 -10.29 17.49
N ILE A 628 -27.44 -9.92 18.42
CA ILE A 628 -26.37 -10.83 18.88
C ILE A 628 -26.92 -12.00 19.71
N ALA A 629 -28.00 -11.79 20.48
CA ALA A 629 -28.67 -12.86 21.21
C ALA A 629 -29.33 -13.86 20.25
N ARG A 630 -30.04 -13.38 19.22
CA ARG A 630 -30.63 -14.21 18.16
C ARG A 630 -29.56 -14.92 17.32
N ALA A 631 -28.41 -14.29 17.09
CA ALA A 631 -27.28 -14.92 16.39
C ALA A 631 -26.73 -16.13 17.17
N ARG A 632 -26.62 -16.03 18.50
CA ARG A 632 -26.23 -17.16 19.37
C ARG A 632 -27.30 -18.25 19.42
N GLU A 633 -28.57 -17.86 19.41
CA GLU A 633 -29.68 -18.81 19.32
C GLU A 633 -29.62 -19.59 17.98
N LEU A 634 -29.41 -18.90 16.86
CA LEU A 634 -29.20 -19.51 15.54
C LEU A 634 -28.02 -20.50 15.55
N GLU A 635 -26.89 -20.14 16.17
CA GLU A 635 -25.74 -21.03 16.34
C GLU A 635 -26.12 -22.31 17.10
N SER A 636 -26.86 -22.16 18.21
CA SER A 636 -27.31 -23.31 19.01
C SER A 636 -28.32 -24.19 18.26
N THR A 637 -29.25 -23.59 17.51
CA THR A 637 -30.22 -24.29 16.68
C THR A 637 -29.51 -25.10 15.59
N LEU A 638 -28.54 -24.51 14.91
CA LEU A 638 -27.74 -25.20 13.89
C LEU A 638 -27.02 -26.42 14.46
N GLN A 639 -26.41 -26.29 15.64
CA GLN A 639 -25.69 -27.40 16.27
C GLN A 639 -26.63 -28.57 16.61
N SER A 640 -27.88 -28.28 17.00
CA SER A 640 -28.88 -29.28 17.38
C SER A 640 -29.42 -30.14 16.23
N ILE A 641 -29.24 -29.72 14.97
CA ILE A 641 -29.76 -30.43 13.80
C ILE A 641 -28.74 -31.48 13.34
N ASP A 642 -29.09 -32.76 13.48
CA ASP A 642 -28.29 -33.88 12.99
C ASP A 642 -28.72 -34.31 11.56
N ALA A 643 -27.95 -35.22 10.94
CA ALA A 643 -28.23 -35.73 9.60
C ALA A 643 -29.32 -36.83 9.59
N THR A 644 -30.08 -37.01 10.68
CA THR A 644 -31.05 -38.10 10.79
C THR A 644 -32.20 -37.88 9.81
N GLY A 645 -32.49 -38.88 8.97
CA GLY A 645 -33.53 -38.80 7.94
C GLY A 645 -33.05 -38.31 6.57
N LEU A 646 -31.73 -38.18 6.38
CA LEU A 646 -31.10 -37.88 5.10
C LEU A 646 -30.56 -39.15 4.43
N SER A 647 -30.54 -39.19 3.09
CA SER A 647 -29.79 -40.22 2.34
C SER A 647 -28.27 -39.99 2.47
N ASP A 648 -27.43 -41.00 2.21
CA ASP A 648 -25.96 -40.89 2.38
C ASP A 648 -25.36 -39.66 1.66
N LEU A 649 -25.80 -39.42 0.42
CA LEU A 649 -25.35 -38.27 -0.39
C LEU A 649 -25.91 -36.93 0.14
N ALA A 650 -27.10 -36.94 0.75
CA ALA A 650 -27.67 -35.77 1.41
C ALA A 650 -26.99 -35.47 2.75
N ALA A 651 -26.59 -36.50 3.48
CA ALA A 651 -25.92 -36.40 4.77
C ALA A 651 -24.50 -35.83 4.60
N GLU A 652 -23.76 -36.28 3.59
CA GLU A 652 -22.44 -35.72 3.26
C GLU A 652 -22.54 -34.24 2.85
N ALA A 653 -23.53 -33.91 2.01
CA ALA A 653 -23.84 -32.54 1.64
C ALA A 653 -24.21 -31.66 2.85
N TRP A 654 -25.03 -32.19 3.76
CA TRP A 654 -25.45 -31.50 4.97
C TRP A 654 -24.27 -31.21 5.89
N THR A 655 -23.37 -32.17 6.10
CA THR A 655 -22.18 -31.96 6.95
C THR A 655 -21.33 -30.81 6.42
N LYS A 656 -21.09 -30.78 5.11
CA LYS A 656 -20.30 -29.71 4.48
C LYS A 656 -20.97 -28.33 4.63
N GLU A 657 -22.25 -28.23 4.28
CA GLU A 657 -22.98 -26.95 4.36
C GLU A 657 -23.18 -26.49 5.80
N LYS A 658 -23.43 -27.41 6.74
CA LYS A 658 -23.51 -27.12 8.17
C LYS A 658 -22.20 -26.55 8.70
N ASP A 659 -21.05 -27.13 8.31
CA ASP A 659 -19.74 -26.65 8.74
C ASP A 659 -19.43 -25.24 8.20
N ASP A 660 -19.74 -24.99 6.93
CA ASP A 660 -19.53 -23.68 6.31
C ASP A 660 -20.48 -22.62 6.90
N PHE A 661 -21.76 -22.97 7.10
CA PHE A 661 -22.73 -22.10 7.78
C PHE A 661 -22.34 -21.82 9.24
N ALA A 662 -21.81 -22.80 9.97
CA ALA A 662 -21.35 -22.63 11.35
C ALA A 662 -20.18 -21.64 11.45
N LYS A 663 -19.21 -21.68 10.52
CA LYS A 663 -18.11 -20.71 10.47
C LYS A 663 -18.64 -19.28 10.29
N LEU A 664 -19.59 -19.09 9.39
CA LEU A 664 -20.19 -17.79 9.11
C LEU A 664 -20.97 -17.25 10.31
N VAL A 665 -21.79 -18.08 10.94
CA VAL A 665 -22.54 -17.71 12.15
C VAL A 665 -21.56 -17.41 13.31
N SER A 666 -20.45 -18.15 13.44
CA SER A 666 -19.43 -17.87 14.46
C SER A 666 -18.70 -16.53 14.25
N LEU A 667 -18.48 -16.12 13.01
CA LEU A 667 -17.95 -14.78 12.70
C LEU A 667 -18.96 -13.70 13.10
N MET A 668 -20.24 -13.93 12.81
CA MET A 668 -21.33 -13.03 13.18
C MET A 668 -21.46 -12.87 14.70
N THR A 669 -21.35 -13.95 15.49
CA THR A 669 -21.43 -13.88 16.97
C THR A 669 -20.23 -13.19 17.63
N LYS A 670 -19.15 -12.92 16.88
CA LYS A 670 -17.96 -12.17 17.32
C LYS A 670 -17.99 -10.69 16.94
N ALA A 671 -18.98 -10.24 16.18
CA ALA A 671 -19.12 -8.83 15.82
C ALA A 671 -19.26 -7.97 17.09
N GLN A 672 -18.65 -6.78 17.09
CA GLN A 672 -18.59 -5.89 18.26
C GLN A 672 -19.62 -4.75 18.21
N ASP A 673 -20.16 -4.49 17.02
CA ASP A 673 -21.10 -3.40 16.75
C ASP A 673 -22.10 -3.83 15.67
N ILE A 674 -23.17 -3.05 15.50
CA ILE A 674 -24.26 -3.38 14.58
C ILE A 674 -23.85 -3.31 13.11
N THR A 675 -22.87 -2.48 12.76
CA THR A 675 -22.39 -2.33 11.37
C THR A 675 -21.64 -3.59 10.95
N LYS A 676 -20.69 -4.06 11.77
CA LYS A 676 -19.97 -5.32 11.55
C LYS A 676 -20.90 -6.53 11.60
N LEU A 677 -21.93 -6.49 12.45
CA LEU A 677 -22.93 -7.55 12.53
C LEU A 677 -23.74 -7.63 11.23
N ARG A 678 -24.10 -6.49 10.63
CA ARG A 678 -24.77 -6.42 9.31
C ARG A 678 -23.90 -6.91 8.17
N GLU A 679 -22.62 -6.51 8.17
CA GLU A 679 -21.64 -7.01 7.20
C GLU A 679 -21.49 -8.54 7.29
N ALA A 680 -21.40 -9.08 8.50
CA ALA A 680 -21.31 -10.51 8.75
C ALA A 680 -22.62 -11.28 8.45
N PHE A 681 -23.78 -10.61 8.46
CA PHE A 681 -25.07 -11.24 8.17
C PHE A 681 -25.26 -11.55 6.69
N SER A 682 -24.74 -10.71 5.78
CA SER A 682 -24.86 -10.94 4.32
C SER A 682 -24.40 -12.33 3.86
N PRO A 683 -23.20 -12.83 4.21
CA PRO A 683 -22.79 -14.17 3.81
C PRO A 683 -23.60 -15.28 4.51
N VAL A 684 -24.11 -15.04 5.73
CA VAL A 684 -25.03 -15.96 6.42
C VAL A 684 -26.34 -16.08 5.64
N SER A 685 -26.89 -14.98 5.15
CA SER A 685 -28.10 -14.97 4.32
C SER A 685 -27.94 -15.77 3.03
N ASP A 686 -26.80 -15.60 2.33
CA ASP A 686 -26.50 -16.33 1.10
C ASP A 686 -26.45 -17.85 1.35
N GLU A 687 -25.80 -18.26 2.44
CA GLU A 687 -25.63 -19.68 2.76
C GLU A 687 -26.93 -20.31 3.29
N MET A 688 -27.70 -19.60 4.12
CA MET A 688 -29.04 -20.03 4.54
C MET A 688 -29.96 -20.26 3.34
N TYR A 689 -29.93 -19.35 2.36
CA TYR A 689 -30.70 -19.48 1.14
C TYR A 689 -30.34 -20.76 0.38
N ARG A 690 -29.05 -21.09 0.26
CA ARG A 690 -28.59 -22.34 -0.36
C ARG A 690 -29.09 -23.58 0.39
N MET A 691 -28.96 -23.60 1.72
CA MET A 691 -29.40 -24.71 2.55
C MET A 691 -30.91 -24.97 2.42
N VAL A 692 -31.73 -23.92 2.49
CA VAL A 692 -33.19 -24.03 2.30
C VAL A 692 -33.55 -24.52 0.90
N ARG A 693 -32.80 -24.10 -0.13
CA ARG A 693 -33.02 -24.58 -1.51
C ARG A 693 -32.62 -26.04 -1.69
N ARG A 694 -31.56 -26.49 -1.02
CA ARG A 694 -31.01 -27.84 -1.16
C ARG A 694 -31.77 -28.89 -0.37
N PHE A 695 -32.15 -28.57 0.86
CA PHE A 695 -32.82 -29.51 1.77
C PHE A 695 -34.33 -29.28 1.92
N GLY A 696 -34.82 -28.12 1.47
CA GLY A 696 -36.22 -27.75 1.63
C GLY A 696 -36.59 -27.34 3.06
N VAL A 697 -37.69 -26.62 3.16
CA VAL A 697 -38.39 -26.25 4.40
C VAL A 697 -39.87 -26.56 4.18
N GLU A 698 -40.57 -27.03 5.22
CA GLU A 698 -42.01 -27.31 5.15
C GLU A 698 -42.89 -26.07 5.07
#